data_AF-A0A0A2VZ49-F1
#
_entry.id   AF-A0A0A2VZ49-F1
#
_cell.length_a   1.000
_cell.length_b   1.000
_cell.length_c   1.000
_cell.angle_alpha   90.00
_cell.angle_beta   90.00
_cell.angle_gamma   90.00
#
_symmetry.space_group_name_H-M   'P 1'
#
loop_
_entity.id
_entity.type
_entity.pdbx_description
1 polymer ?
#
loop_
_entity_poly.entity_id
_entity_poly.type
_entity_poly.pdbx_seq_one_letter_code
_entity_poly.pdbx_strand_id
1 'polypeptide(L)'
;MNVTTSPAFRELSWQADAVQHYFRAVSAQPWAMLLHSGFAEHPHNRFDIMVASPLATLVTRGQETVIERDGLSSRYGECPLELLQQTLDSFDLTTPPNADIPFCGGALGLFSYDLGRRFEKLPATAEQDLTTPDMAVGIYDWALIADHHLQRLTLVCRGDIEARLAWLNALSPRQEIQPFRLTSQWQSNMSRETYGEKFRQIQAYLRSGDCYQVNLAQRFSASFEGDEWQAFETLNQANRAPFSAFLRLPQSCILSHSPERFVLLEDKQIQTRPIKGTLPRLADPQADAAQAERLANSAKDRAENLMIVDLLRNDIGRVAVPGSVKVPELFVVEPFPAVHHLVSTITAALPETLSACDLLRATFPGGSITGAPKVRAMEIIEELEPQRRNAWCGSIGYISFCEKMDTSITIRTLTAEGGKLYCSAGGGIVADSNEAAEYQETFDKVAFPGGAVDDTDSSLIAAALREAQEEVAIPPESVEVIGTLPPVDSVTGFQVTPIVGIIPPDLPWRASEDEVSAVFEMPLAEALRLGRYHPLDIHRRGNAHRVWLSWYQRYFVWGMTAGIIRELSLQPFQSIMFHETGCYQRSFRVISIFDMFKVGIGPSSSHTVGPMKAGKQFVDALIEQGLLDSTTRIAVDVYGSLSLTGKGHHTDIAIIMGLAGNQPDNVDIDAIPAFIRDVETRGRLLIAQGRHEVDFPQDNGMRFRSDNLPLHENGMQIHAYSGDKEIYSKTYYSIGGGFIVDEEHFGNAAALQGHRTFRVRHGDAERTGVA
;
A
#
# COMPACT_ATOMS: atom_id res chain seq x y z
N MET A 1 2.28 -30.28 -31.23
CA MET A 1 1.27 -29.41 -31.89
C MET A 1 2.00 -28.50 -32.88
N ASN A 2 1.38 -28.16 -34.03
CA ASN A 2 1.98 -27.26 -35.02
C ASN A 2 1.79 -25.80 -34.57
N VAL A 3 2.65 -25.31 -33.69
CA VAL A 3 2.74 -23.87 -33.39
C VAL A 3 3.52 -23.19 -34.51
N THR A 4 3.00 -22.09 -35.03
CA THR A 4 3.56 -21.31 -36.13
C THR A 4 4.32 -20.10 -35.59
N THR A 5 5.34 -19.67 -36.33
CA THR A 5 6.21 -18.56 -35.93
C THR A 5 5.48 -17.22 -35.87
N SER A 6 4.53 -16.96 -36.78
CA SER A 6 3.72 -15.74 -36.79
C SER A 6 2.29 -16.01 -36.28
N PRO A 7 1.76 -15.20 -35.34
CA PRO A 7 0.39 -15.35 -34.89
C PRO A 7 -0.62 -14.97 -36.00
N ALA A 8 -1.69 -15.74 -36.10
CA ALA A 8 -2.88 -15.38 -36.87
C ALA A 8 -3.82 -14.52 -36.01
N PHE A 9 -4.53 -13.60 -36.66
CA PHE A 9 -5.48 -12.69 -36.04
C PHE A 9 -6.85 -12.84 -36.70
N ARG A 10 -7.91 -12.92 -35.90
CA ARG A 10 -9.30 -12.95 -36.36
C ARG A 10 -10.12 -11.96 -35.55
N GLU A 11 -10.67 -10.97 -36.24
CA GLU A 11 -11.62 -10.05 -35.63
C GLU A 11 -12.98 -10.74 -35.47
N LEU A 12 -13.60 -10.53 -34.32
CA LEU A 12 -14.90 -11.07 -33.91
C LEU A 12 -15.86 -9.92 -33.58
N SER A 13 -17.14 -10.23 -33.46
CA SER A 13 -18.15 -9.24 -33.07
C SER A 13 -17.86 -8.68 -31.68
N TRP A 14 -17.63 -7.37 -31.62
CA TRP A 14 -17.36 -6.68 -30.35
C TRP A 14 -18.63 -6.42 -29.55
N GLN A 15 -18.54 -6.63 -28.24
CA GLN A 15 -19.45 -6.15 -27.19
C GLN A 15 -18.60 -5.82 -25.96
N ALA A 16 -19.04 -4.88 -25.13
CA ALA A 16 -18.26 -4.45 -23.96
C ALA A 16 -17.95 -5.61 -22.99
N ASP A 17 -18.87 -6.54 -22.82
CA ASP A 17 -18.75 -7.72 -21.95
C ASP A 17 -18.35 -9.00 -22.70
N ALA A 18 -17.93 -8.90 -23.97
CA ALA A 18 -17.71 -10.07 -24.81
C ALA A 18 -16.69 -11.07 -24.22
N VAL A 19 -15.58 -10.58 -23.65
CA VAL A 19 -14.58 -11.46 -23.03
C VAL A 19 -15.15 -12.18 -21.81
N GLN A 20 -15.95 -11.50 -20.97
CA GLN A 20 -16.62 -12.14 -19.83
C GLN A 20 -17.61 -13.21 -20.28
N HIS A 21 -18.34 -12.95 -21.38
CA HIS A 21 -19.28 -13.89 -21.97
C HIS A 21 -18.58 -15.21 -22.36
N TYR A 22 -17.47 -15.13 -23.11
CA TYR A 22 -16.68 -16.32 -23.46
C TYR A 22 -16.03 -16.96 -22.21
N PHE A 23 -15.54 -16.15 -21.28
CA PHE A 23 -14.82 -16.64 -20.10
C PHE A 23 -15.72 -17.43 -19.15
N ARG A 24 -17.00 -17.05 -19.00
CA ARG A 24 -17.98 -17.77 -18.16
C ARG A 24 -18.08 -19.25 -18.52
N ALA A 25 -17.88 -19.64 -19.78
CA ALA A 25 -17.94 -21.03 -20.20
C ALA A 25 -16.69 -21.86 -19.79
N VAL A 26 -15.57 -21.19 -19.49
CA VAL A 26 -14.31 -21.84 -19.09
C VAL A 26 -13.86 -21.51 -17.68
N SER A 27 -14.57 -20.66 -16.93
CA SER A 27 -14.16 -20.16 -15.60
C SER A 27 -13.92 -21.24 -14.54
N ALA A 28 -14.42 -22.46 -14.77
CA ALA A 28 -14.19 -23.62 -13.91
C ALA A 28 -13.08 -24.56 -14.39
N GLN A 29 -12.55 -24.36 -15.60
CA GLN A 29 -11.47 -25.18 -16.15
C GLN A 29 -10.14 -24.76 -15.50
N PRO A 30 -9.35 -25.69 -14.96
CA PRO A 30 -7.99 -25.38 -14.51
C PRO A 30 -7.19 -24.70 -15.62
N TRP A 31 -6.41 -23.69 -15.25
CA TRP A 31 -5.63 -22.84 -16.14
C TRP A 31 -6.43 -21.92 -17.06
N ALA A 32 -7.73 -21.72 -16.80
CA ALA A 32 -8.47 -20.59 -17.35
C ALA A 32 -8.15 -19.32 -16.56
N MET A 33 -7.73 -18.28 -17.26
CA MET A 33 -7.35 -17.00 -16.65
C MET A 33 -7.91 -15.82 -17.43
N LEU A 34 -8.36 -14.83 -16.70
CA LEU A 34 -8.88 -13.57 -17.20
C LEU A 34 -8.11 -12.42 -16.55
N LEU A 35 -7.57 -11.52 -17.37
CA LEU A 35 -7.14 -10.19 -16.96
C LEU A 35 -8.20 -9.20 -17.44
N HIS A 36 -8.71 -8.37 -16.55
CA HIS A 36 -9.88 -7.54 -16.80
C HIS A 36 -9.65 -6.11 -16.30
N SER A 37 -9.87 -5.13 -17.17
CA SER A 37 -9.69 -3.70 -16.88
C SER A 37 -10.82 -3.08 -16.04
N GLY A 38 -11.72 -3.91 -15.52
CA GLY A 38 -12.76 -3.55 -14.55
C GLY A 38 -13.87 -2.62 -15.07
N PHE A 39 -13.93 -2.33 -16.37
CA PHE A 39 -14.65 -1.15 -16.88
C PHE A 39 -14.28 0.12 -16.12
N ALA A 40 -13.05 0.16 -15.59
CA ALA A 40 -12.52 1.29 -14.85
C ALA A 40 -12.52 2.49 -15.78
N GLU A 41 -12.85 3.66 -15.30
CA GLU A 41 -12.59 4.90 -16.04
C GLU A 41 -11.19 5.36 -15.63
N HIS A 42 -10.18 4.74 -16.24
CA HIS A 42 -8.76 4.85 -15.88
C HIS A 42 -7.91 4.87 -17.16
N PRO A 43 -6.82 5.65 -17.27
CA PRO A 43 -6.00 5.73 -18.50
C PRO A 43 -5.45 4.38 -18.98
N HIS A 44 -5.26 3.44 -18.05
CA HIS A 44 -4.69 2.11 -18.29
C HIS A 44 -5.74 0.98 -18.29
N ASN A 45 -6.96 1.25 -18.74
CA ASN A 45 -8.09 0.31 -18.77
C ASN A 45 -8.35 -0.35 -20.15
N ARG A 46 -7.38 -0.27 -21.08
CA ARG A 46 -7.65 -0.48 -22.51
C ARG A 46 -8.06 -1.90 -22.86
N PHE A 47 -7.52 -2.91 -22.16
CA PHE A 47 -7.60 -4.30 -22.61
C PHE A 47 -8.20 -5.25 -21.58
N ASP A 48 -9.02 -6.19 -22.05
CA ASP A 48 -9.29 -7.45 -21.35
C ASP A 48 -8.65 -8.60 -22.14
N ILE A 49 -8.07 -9.56 -21.42
CA ILE A 49 -7.34 -10.69 -22.00
C ILE A 49 -7.83 -11.98 -21.36
N MET A 50 -8.32 -12.91 -22.18
CA MET A 50 -8.72 -14.25 -21.78
C MET A 50 -7.82 -15.31 -22.39
N VAL A 51 -7.44 -16.29 -21.56
CA VAL A 51 -6.70 -17.49 -21.97
C VAL A 51 -7.26 -18.74 -21.26
N ALA A 52 -7.07 -19.91 -21.87
CA ALA A 52 -7.33 -21.22 -21.27
C ALA A 52 -6.57 -22.31 -22.03
N SER A 53 -6.50 -23.53 -21.48
CA SER A 53 -5.85 -24.69 -22.13
C SER A 53 -4.40 -24.42 -22.57
N PRO A 54 -3.47 -24.22 -21.62
CA PRO A 54 -2.08 -23.91 -21.95
C PRO A 54 -1.35 -25.08 -22.64
N LEU A 55 -0.31 -24.77 -23.40
CA LEU A 55 0.63 -25.73 -23.99
C LEU A 55 1.57 -26.34 -22.95
N ALA A 56 1.95 -25.54 -21.95
CA ALA A 56 2.79 -25.96 -20.85
C ALA A 56 2.39 -25.20 -19.57
N THR A 57 2.65 -25.80 -18.41
CA THR A 57 2.41 -25.17 -17.11
C THR A 57 3.68 -25.20 -16.28
N LEU A 58 3.91 -24.15 -15.50
CA LEU A 58 5.01 -24.06 -14.56
C LEU A 58 4.44 -23.79 -13.17
N VAL A 59 4.70 -24.71 -12.24
CA VAL A 59 4.22 -24.64 -10.85
C VAL A 59 5.42 -24.68 -9.92
N THR A 60 5.66 -23.60 -9.18
CA THR A 60 6.72 -23.55 -8.16
C THR A 60 6.15 -23.69 -6.76
N ARG A 61 6.79 -24.54 -5.94
CA ARG A 61 6.49 -24.72 -4.52
C ARG A 61 7.79 -24.82 -3.74
N GLY A 62 8.12 -23.80 -2.97
CA GLY A 62 9.40 -23.69 -2.31
C GLY A 62 10.53 -23.85 -3.33
N GLN A 63 11.42 -24.80 -3.09
CA GLN A 63 12.65 -24.98 -3.89
C GLN A 63 12.44 -25.68 -5.23
N GLU A 64 11.25 -26.23 -5.51
CA GLU A 64 11.01 -27.03 -6.71
C GLU A 64 10.05 -26.32 -7.67
N THR A 65 10.38 -26.36 -8.96
CA THR A 65 9.49 -25.99 -10.06
C THR A 65 9.16 -27.25 -10.88
N VAL A 66 7.88 -27.53 -11.03
CA VAL A 66 7.35 -28.59 -11.89
C VAL A 66 6.92 -27.96 -13.21
N ILE A 67 7.44 -28.48 -14.32
CA ILE A 67 7.04 -28.08 -15.68
C ILE A 67 6.30 -29.26 -16.31
N GLU A 68 5.04 -29.04 -16.70
CA GLU A 68 4.25 -30.01 -17.44
C GLU A 68 4.10 -29.55 -18.89
N ARG A 69 4.47 -30.40 -19.85
CA ARG A 69 4.40 -30.12 -21.29
C ARG A 69 4.23 -31.42 -22.07
N ASP A 70 3.31 -31.44 -23.04
CA ASP A 70 3.06 -32.60 -23.92
C ASP A 70 2.81 -33.92 -23.14
N GLY A 71 2.20 -33.82 -21.95
CA GLY A 71 1.94 -34.96 -21.05
C GLY A 71 3.15 -35.45 -20.26
N LEU A 72 4.32 -34.81 -20.40
CA LEU A 72 5.52 -35.07 -19.62
C LEU A 72 5.61 -34.07 -18.46
N SER A 73 6.02 -34.54 -17.28
CA SER A 73 6.24 -33.72 -16.09
C SER A 73 7.70 -33.82 -15.67
N SER A 74 8.37 -32.68 -15.53
CA SER A 74 9.78 -32.56 -15.14
C SER A 74 9.93 -31.63 -13.94
N ARG A 75 10.90 -31.92 -13.07
CA ARG A 75 11.15 -31.22 -11.80
C ARG A 75 12.53 -30.57 -11.82
N TYR A 76 12.58 -29.31 -11.39
CA TYR A 76 13.77 -28.46 -11.46
C TYR A 76 13.96 -27.72 -10.13
N GLY A 77 15.22 -27.43 -9.78
CA GLY A 77 15.60 -26.69 -8.57
C GLY A 77 16.13 -25.28 -8.85
N GLU A 78 16.30 -24.95 -10.12
CA GLU A 78 16.79 -23.68 -10.64
C GLU A 78 15.81 -22.53 -10.39
N CYS A 79 16.24 -21.30 -10.68
CA CYS A 79 15.40 -20.12 -10.49
C CYS A 79 14.10 -20.23 -11.32
N PRO A 80 12.91 -20.06 -10.72
CA PRO A 80 11.64 -20.22 -11.43
C PRO A 80 11.48 -19.29 -12.64
N LEU A 81 11.99 -18.05 -12.55
CA LEU A 81 11.89 -17.07 -13.63
C LEU A 81 12.90 -17.34 -14.76
N GLU A 82 14.05 -17.95 -14.45
CA GLU A 82 14.97 -18.46 -15.48
C GLU A 82 14.36 -19.65 -16.23
N LEU A 83 13.75 -20.59 -15.50
CA LEU A 83 13.03 -21.72 -16.09
C LEU A 83 11.84 -21.26 -16.94
N LEU A 84 11.14 -20.21 -16.51
CA LEU A 84 10.06 -19.60 -17.29
C LEU A 84 10.61 -19.03 -18.61
N GLN A 85 11.71 -18.27 -18.56
CA GLN A 85 12.36 -17.73 -19.75
C GLN A 85 12.82 -18.85 -20.69
N GLN A 86 13.54 -19.86 -20.18
CA GLN A 86 13.98 -21.01 -20.97
C GLN A 86 12.81 -21.76 -21.61
N THR A 87 11.68 -21.86 -20.90
CA THR A 87 10.48 -22.49 -21.44
C THR A 87 9.88 -21.65 -22.57
N LEU A 88 9.79 -20.32 -22.42
CA LEU A 88 9.36 -19.42 -23.49
C LEU A 88 10.28 -19.52 -24.72
N ASP A 89 11.59 -19.46 -24.52
CA ASP A 89 12.61 -19.54 -25.58
C ASP A 89 12.54 -20.88 -26.32
N SER A 90 12.21 -21.97 -25.62
CA SER A 90 12.11 -23.32 -26.21
C SER A 90 10.98 -23.48 -27.24
N PHE A 91 10.05 -22.52 -27.33
CA PHE A 91 9.05 -22.51 -28.39
C PHE A 91 9.57 -21.86 -29.68
N ASP A 92 10.71 -21.16 -29.63
CA ASP A 92 11.33 -20.47 -30.77
C ASP A 92 10.35 -19.55 -31.52
N LEU A 93 9.58 -18.78 -30.74
CA LEU A 93 8.55 -17.87 -31.24
C LEU A 93 9.03 -16.44 -31.09
N THR A 94 9.26 -15.78 -32.22
CA THR A 94 9.53 -14.34 -32.26
C THR A 94 8.35 -13.64 -32.90
N THR A 95 7.95 -12.50 -32.35
CA THR A 95 6.85 -11.72 -32.93
C THR A 95 7.12 -10.24 -32.78
N PRO A 96 7.08 -9.47 -33.88
CA PRO A 96 7.28 -8.04 -33.80
C PRO A 96 6.19 -7.43 -32.91
N PRO A 97 6.53 -6.40 -32.11
CA PRO A 97 5.56 -5.69 -31.30
C PRO A 97 4.41 -5.16 -32.16
N ASN A 98 3.18 -5.26 -31.63
CA ASN A 98 2.00 -4.65 -32.21
C ASN A 98 1.35 -3.76 -31.14
N ALA A 99 1.16 -2.48 -31.44
CA ALA A 99 0.60 -1.50 -30.50
C ALA A 99 -0.84 -1.84 -30.07
N ASP A 100 -1.60 -2.53 -30.92
CA ASP A 100 -3.00 -2.88 -30.66
C ASP A 100 -3.17 -4.27 -30.04
N ILE A 101 -2.08 -5.04 -29.89
CA ILE A 101 -2.09 -6.39 -29.33
C ILE A 101 -1.07 -6.47 -28.19
N PRO A 102 -1.51 -6.33 -26.93
CA PRO A 102 -0.61 -6.37 -25.78
C PRO A 102 -0.03 -7.76 -25.52
N PHE A 103 -0.78 -8.81 -25.88
CA PHE A 103 -0.43 -10.19 -25.61
C PHE A 103 -0.73 -11.09 -26.81
N CYS A 104 0.30 -11.59 -27.48
CA CYS A 104 0.16 -12.48 -28.65
C CYS A 104 0.43 -13.95 -28.30
N GLY A 105 -0.02 -14.38 -27.13
CA GLY A 105 0.45 -15.61 -26.49
C GLY A 105 1.74 -15.39 -25.69
N GLY A 106 2.09 -16.37 -24.89
CA GLY A 106 3.21 -16.32 -23.94
C GLY A 106 2.80 -16.84 -22.57
N ALA A 107 3.52 -16.41 -21.55
CA ALA A 107 3.26 -16.75 -20.16
C ALA A 107 2.15 -15.85 -19.58
N LEU A 108 1.22 -16.43 -18.83
CA LEU A 108 0.23 -15.68 -18.04
C LEU A 108 -0.05 -16.45 -16.74
N GLY A 109 -0.05 -15.75 -15.60
CA GLY A 109 -0.36 -16.39 -14.33
C GLY A 109 -0.02 -15.59 -13.08
N LEU A 110 0.17 -16.35 -11.99
CA LEU A 110 0.43 -15.86 -10.64
C LEU A 110 1.92 -15.97 -10.28
N PHE A 111 2.44 -14.91 -9.67
CA PHE A 111 3.70 -14.84 -8.95
C PHE A 111 3.39 -14.44 -7.50
N SER A 112 3.34 -15.40 -6.58
CA SER A 112 2.98 -15.15 -5.18
C SER A 112 4.07 -14.34 -4.46
N TYR A 113 3.73 -13.63 -3.38
CA TYR A 113 4.71 -12.90 -2.56
C TYR A 113 5.85 -13.82 -2.08
N ASP A 114 5.53 -15.06 -1.73
CA ASP A 114 6.50 -16.05 -1.24
C ASP A 114 7.47 -16.54 -2.33
N LEU A 115 7.20 -16.29 -3.62
CA LEU A 115 8.19 -16.48 -4.68
C LEU A 115 9.47 -15.66 -4.43
N GLY A 116 9.35 -14.53 -3.74
CA GLY A 116 10.49 -13.71 -3.31
C GLY A 116 11.54 -14.47 -2.50
N ARG A 117 11.17 -15.56 -1.81
CA ARG A 117 12.10 -16.45 -1.08
C ARG A 117 13.06 -17.21 -2.00
N ARG A 118 12.80 -17.24 -3.31
CA ARG A 118 13.72 -17.78 -4.32
C ARG A 118 14.75 -16.78 -4.79
N PHE A 119 14.55 -15.50 -4.48
CA PHE A 119 15.43 -14.40 -4.87
C PHE A 119 16.23 -13.89 -3.67
N GLU A 120 15.61 -13.87 -2.49
CA GLU A 120 16.20 -13.39 -1.24
C GLU A 120 16.14 -14.46 -0.14
N LYS A 121 17.13 -14.45 0.76
CA LYS A 121 17.16 -15.35 1.92
C LYS A 121 16.33 -14.75 3.05
N LEU A 122 15.20 -15.38 3.36
CA LEU A 122 14.32 -14.97 4.46
C LEU A 122 14.27 -16.05 5.56
N PRO A 123 13.94 -15.67 6.80
CA PRO A 123 13.53 -16.61 7.83
C PRO A 123 12.31 -17.46 7.41
N ALA A 124 12.04 -18.52 8.16
CA ALA A 124 10.86 -19.37 7.97
C ALA A 124 10.10 -19.48 9.29
N THR A 125 9.59 -18.34 9.76
CA THR A 125 8.88 -18.21 11.04
C THR A 125 7.37 -18.19 10.86
N ALA A 126 6.87 -17.53 9.80
CA ALA A 126 5.45 -17.48 9.51
C ALA A 126 4.93 -18.84 9.02
N GLU A 127 3.78 -19.26 9.51
CA GLU A 127 3.16 -20.55 9.14
C GLU A 127 2.76 -20.55 7.66
N GLN A 128 3.06 -21.65 6.96
CA GLN A 128 2.62 -21.90 5.60
C GLN A 128 1.34 -22.75 5.62
N ASP A 129 0.19 -22.09 5.76
CA ASP A 129 -1.11 -22.76 5.88
C ASP A 129 -1.87 -22.93 4.55
N LEU A 130 -1.49 -22.17 3.53
CA LEU A 130 -2.06 -22.26 2.17
C LEU A 130 -1.20 -23.14 1.26
N THR A 131 -1.87 -23.88 0.37
CA THR A 131 -1.20 -24.71 -0.64
C THR A 131 -1.30 -24.10 -2.03
N THR A 132 -1.74 -22.86 -2.17
CA THR A 132 -1.60 -22.13 -3.44
C THR A 132 -0.11 -21.99 -3.81
N PRO A 133 0.31 -22.28 -5.08
CA PRO A 133 1.73 -22.24 -5.49
C PRO A 133 2.40 -20.87 -5.35
N ASP A 134 3.73 -20.88 -5.24
CA ASP A 134 4.56 -19.66 -5.25
C ASP A 134 4.63 -19.06 -6.66
N MET A 135 4.61 -19.89 -7.69
CA MET A 135 4.42 -19.49 -9.08
C MET A 135 3.45 -20.47 -9.73
N ALA A 136 2.45 -19.96 -10.45
CA ALA A 136 1.52 -20.78 -11.23
C ALA A 136 1.23 -20.09 -12.56
N VAL A 137 1.96 -20.48 -13.59
CA VAL A 137 1.96 -19.83 -14.90
C VAL A 137 1.67 -20.83 -16.00
N GLY A 138 0.75 -20.50 -16.90
CA GLY A 138 0.52 -21.24 -18.14
C GLY A 138 1.23 -20.58 -19.32
N ILE A 139 1.70 -21.38 -20.26
CA ILE A 139 2.20 -20.91 -21.57
C ILE A 139 1.09 -21.12 -22.60
N TYR A 140 0.62 -20.05 -23.21
CA TYR A 140 -0.53 -20.05 -24.12
C TYR A 140 -0.11 -19.66 -25.53
N ASP A 141 -0.64 -20.37 -26.52
CA ASP A 141 -0.47 -20.07 -27.95
C ASP A 141 -1.62 -19.25 -28.53
N TRP A 142 -2.60 -18.87 -27.71
CA TRP A 142 -3.76 -18.10 -28.11
C TRP A 142 -4.23 -17.17 -27.00
N ALA A 143 -4.99 -16.15 -27.38
CA ALA A 143 -5.70 -15.26 -26.46
C ALA A 143 -6.93 -14.67 -27.15
N LEU A 144 -7.95 -14.34 -26.36
CA LEU A 144 -9.04 -13.48 -26.80
C LEU A 144 -8.87 -12.10 -26.14
N ILE A 145 -8.77 -11.05 -26.95
CA ILE A 145 -8.44 -9.70 -26.51
C ILE A 145 -9.58 -8.75 -26.87
N ALA A 146 -10.16 -8.10 -25.87
CA ALA A 146 -11.02 -6.95 -26.10
C ALA A 146 -10.20 -5.67 -25.97
N ASP A 147 -10.21 -4.85 -27.02
CA ASP A 147 -9.73 -3.46 -26.98
C ASP A 147 -10.94 -2.55 -26.82
N HIS A 148 -11.08 -1.97 -25.63
CA HIS A 148 -12.20 -1.08 -25.28
C HIS A 148 -12.08 0.30 -25.92
N HIS A 149 -10.88 0.72 -26.29
CA HIS A 149 -10.65 2.03 -26.91
C HIS A 149 -10.97 1.98 -28.41
N LEU A 150 -10.54 0.91 -29.09
CA LEU A 150 -10.84 0.69 -30.51
C LEU A 150 -12.18 -0.03 -30.75
N GLN A 151 -12.84 -0.51 -29.68
CA GLN A 151 -14.06 -1.32 -29.73
C GLN A 151 -13.90 -2.55 -30.63
N ARG A 152 -12.81 -3.30 -30.41
CA ARG A 152 -12.46 -4.49 -31.19
C ARG A 152 -12.33 -5.71 -30.31
N LEU A 153 -12.80 -6.85 -30.82
CA LEU A 153 -12.58 -8.16 -30.21
C LEU A 153 -11.70 -8.98 -31.15
N THR A 154 -10.51 -9.36 -30.71
CA THR A 154 -9.53 -10.06 -31.55
C THR A 154 -9.16 -11.40 -30.93
N LEU A 155 -9.37 -12.47 -31.68
CA LEU A 155 -8.79 -13.77 -31.40
C LEU A 155 -7.38 -13.80 -31.99
N VAL A 156 -6.39 -14.00 -31.13
CA VAL A 156 -4.99 -14.23 -31.51
C VAL A 156 -4.70 -15.71 -31.33
N CYS A 157 -4.09 -16.37 -32.33
CA CYS A 157 -3.73 -17.78 -32.24
C CYS A 157 -2.47 -18.08 -33.06
N ARG A 158 -1.54 -18.87 -32.51
CA ARG A 158 -0.32 -19.33 -33.19
C ARG A 158 -0.47 -20.73 -33.77
N GLY A 159 -1.63 -21.35 -33.68
CA GLY A 159 -1.95 -22.63 -34.31
C GLY A 159 -3.03 -22.46 -35.39
N ASP A 160 -3.90 -23.45 -35.47
CA ASP A 160 -5.08 -23.39 -36.34
C ASP A 160 -6.15 -22.47 -35.70
N ILE A 161 -6.24 -21.24 -36.21
CA ILE A 161 -7.19 -20.23 -35.73
C ILE A 161 -8.66 -20.62 -35.98
N GLU A 162 -8.94 -21.35 -37.05
CA GLU A 162 -10.30 -21.80 -37.37
C GLU A 162 -10.72 -22.91 -36.40
N ALA A 163 -9.82 -23.85 -36.08
CA ALA A 163 -10.05 -24.83 -35.03
C ALA A 163 -10.24 -24.17 -33.65
N ARG A 164 -9.45 -23.15 -33.32
CA ARG A 164 -9.60 -22.41 -32.06
C ARG A 164 -10.93 -21.65 -31.99
N LEU A 165 -11.34 -21.01 -33.09
CA LEU A 165 -12.63 -20.33 -33.17
C LEU A 165 -13.80 -21.32 -33.07
N ALA A 166 -13.70 -22.48 -33.73
CA ALA A 166 -14.70 -23.54 -33.61
C ALA A 166 -14.80 -24.06 -32.17
N TRP A 167 -13.67 -24.24 -31.48
CA TRP A 167 -13.65 -24.58 -30.05
C TRP A 167 -14.31 -23.49 -29.20
N LEU A 168 -13.98 -22.21 -29.40
CA LEU A 168 -14.59 -21.09 -28.69
C LEU A 168 -16.11 -21.03 -28.89
N ASN A 169 -16.59 -21.24 -30.13
CA ASN A 169 -18.02 -21.23 -30.43
C ASN A 169 -18.76 -22.47 -29.93
N ALA A 170 -18.05 -23.58 -29.70
CA ALA A 170 -18.61 -24.79 -29.11
C ALA A 170 -18.73 -24.69 -27.57
N LEU A 171 -18.07 -23.72 -26.94
CA LEU A 171 -18.21 -23.46 -25.52
C LEU A 171 -19.66 -23.06 -25.20
N SER A 172 -20.34 -23.89 -24.41
CA SER A 172 -21.67 -23.57 -23.91
C SER A 172 -21.58 -22.94 -22.53
N PRO A 173 -22.35 -21.88 -22.24
CA PRO A 173 -22.45 -21.34 -20.88
C PRO A 173 -22.86 -22.44 -19.90
N ARG A 174 -22.26 -22.44 -18.72
CA ARG A 174 -22.61 -23.39 -17.65
C ARG A 174 -24.09 -23.22 -17.27
N GLN A 175 -24.89 -24.28 -17.42
CA GLN A 175 -26.33 -24.24 -17.14
C GLN A 175 -26.68 -24.17 -15.64
N GLU A 176 -25.83 -24.71 -14.77
CA GLU A 176 -26.01 -24.67 -13.31
C GLU A 176 -24.82 -23.98 -12.65
N ILE A 177 -24.97 -22.69 -12.34
CA ILE A 177 -24.04 -21.95 -11.47
C ILE A 177 -24.61 -22.04 -10.06
N GLN A 178 -23.89 -22.71 -9.14
CA GLN A 178 -24.30 -22.69 -7.74
C GLN A 178 -24.13 -21.28 -7.17
N PRO A 179 -25.18 -20.69 -6.57
CA PRO A 179 -25.07 -19.35 -6.02
C PRO A 179 -23.98 -19.27 -4.96
N PHE A 180 -23.05 -18.33 -5.14
CA PHE A 180 -22.02 -18.06 -4.17
C PHE A 180 -22.64 -17.54 -2.86
N ARG A 181 -22.22 -18.12 -1.72
CA ARG A 181 -22.54 -17.58 -0.40
C ARG A 181 -21.46 -17.92 0.62
N LEU A 182 -21.26 -16.99 1.56
CA LEU A 182 -20.46 -17.26 2.76
C LEU A 182 -21.24 -18.18 3.71
N THR A 183 -20.55 -19.16 4.27
CA THR A 183 -21.07 -20.12 5.26
C THR A 183 -20.55 -19.85 6.66
N SER A 184 -19.51 -19.00 6.81
CA SER A 184 -19.09 -18.44 8.09
C SER A 184 -18.92 -16.93 8.01
N GLN A 185 -18.76 -16.30 9.17
CA GLN A 185 -18.31 -14.91 9.25
C GLN A 185 -16.80 -14.82 8.99
N TRP A 186 -16.35 -13.63 8.59
CA TRP A 186 -14.94 -13.29 8.51
C TRP A 186 -14.29 -13.27 9.90
N GLN A 187 -13.12 -13.86 10.00
CA GLN A 187 -12.31 -13.90 11.22
C GLN A 187 -10.91 -13.42 10.89
N SER A 188 -10.41 -12.43 11.62
CA SER A 188 -9.00 -12.02 11.54
C SER A 188 -8.11 -13.05 12.23
N ASN A 189 -6.90 -13.20 11.70
CA ASN A 189 -5.82 -13.96 12.33
C ASN A 189 -5.15 -13.22 13.49
N MET A 190 -5.52 -11.95 13.75
CA MET A 190 -4.98 -11.15 14.84
C MET A 190 -6.09 -10.44 15.63
N SER A 191 -5.93 -10.38 16.95
CA SER A 191 -6.72 -9.46 17.77
C SER A 191 -6.17 -8.04 17.68
N ARG A 192 -6.95 -7.05 18.16
CA ARG A 192 -6.50 -5.67 18.28
C ARG A 192 -5.20 -5.56 19.07
N GLU A 193 -5.10 -6.29 20.18
CA GLU A 193 -3.95 -6.29 21.07
C GLU A 193 -2.72 -6.85 20.37
N THR A 194 -2.85 -8.01 19.70
CA THR A 194 -1.76 -8.63 18.93
C THR A 194 -1.29 -7.73 17.79
N TYR A 195 -2.20 -7.07 17.07
CA TYR A 195 -1.80 -6.10 16.05
C TYR A 195 -1.03 -4.93 16.68
N GLY A 196 -1.52 -4.36 17.79
CA GLY A 196 -0.86 -3.26 18.49
C GLY A 196 0.54 -3.62 19.01
N GLU A 197 0.73 -4.84 19.50
CA GLU A 197 2.04 -5.34 19.91
C GLU A 197 3.02 -5.39 18.74
N LYS A 198 2.58 -5.87 17.58
CA LYS A 198 3.42 -5.94 16.36
C LYS A 198 3.69 -4.55 15.78
N PHE A 199 2.70 -3.67 15.80
CA PHE A 199 2.85 -2.26 15.46
C PHE A 199 3.96 -1.60 16.29
N ARG A 200 3.93 -1.78 17.62
CA ARG A 200 4.96 -1.23 18.53
C ARG A 200 6.34 -1.83 18.29
N GLN A 201 6.44 -3.10 17.89
CA GLN A 201 7.70 -3.73 17.49
C GLN A 201 8.26 -3.11 16.21
N ILE A 202 7.41 -2.87 15.19
CA ILE A 202 7.82 -2.16 13.97
C ILE A 202 8.30 -0.75 14.30
N GLN A 203 7.57 -0.02 15.13
CA GLN A 203 7.97 1.29 15.63
C GLN A 203 9.34 1.27 16.33
N ALA A 204 9.68 0.19 17.05
CA ALA A 204 11.00 0.03 17.65
C ALA A 204 12.08 -0.22 16.58
N TYR A 205 11.81 -1.06 15.56
CA TYR A 205 12.71 -1.27 14.43
C TYR A 205 12.97 0.04 13.67
N LEU A 206 11.94 0.82 13.38
CA LEU A 206 12.03 2.13 12.76
C LEU A 206 12.92 3.09 13.56
N ARG A 207 12.70 3.20 14.88
CA ARG A 207 13.51 4.05 15.77
C ARG A 207 14.97 3.59 15.89
N SER A 208 15.24 2.29 15.77
CA SER A 208 16.61 1.77 15.78
C SER A 208 17.37 1.99 14.47
N GLY A 209 16.68 2.43 13.41
CA GLY A 209 17.25 2.66 12.08
C GLY A 209 17.35 1.40 11.21
N ASP A 210 16.73 0.29 11.60
CA ASP A 210 16.69 -0.95 10.81
C ASP A 210 15.93 -0.75 9.49
N CYS A 211 14.85 0.04 9.53
CA CYS A 211 13.99 0.33 8.39
C CYS A 211 13.34 1.73 8.51
N TYR A 212 12.72 2.20 7.44
CA TYR A 212 11.98 3.47 7.36
C TYR A 212 10.48 3.27 7.20
N GLN A 213 10.11 2.14 6.62
CA GLN A 213 8.73 1.73 6.45
C GLN A 213 8.67 0.21 6.49
N VAL A 214 7.64 -0.34 7.15
CA VAL A 214 7.27 -1.76 7.05
C VAL A 214 5.76 -1.85 6.86
N ASN A 215 5.33 -2.59 5.84
CA ASN A 215 3.92 -2.86 5.61
C ASN A 215 3.47 -4.04 6.46
N LEU A 216 2.68 -3.79 7.51
CA LEU A 216 2.11 -4.83 8.37
C LEU A 216 0.71 -5.19 7.90
N ALA A 217 0.42 -6.47 7.72
CA ALA A 217 -0.88 -6.94 7.32
C ALA A 217 -1.51 -7.92 8.32
N GLN A 218 -2.84 -7.94 8.33
CA GLN A 218 -3.62 -9.02 8.92
C GLN A 218 -4.45 -9.71 7.85
N ARG A 219 -4.75 -10.99 8.08
CA ARG A 219 -5.49 -11.83 7.15
C ARG A 219 -6.81 -12.24 7.76
N PHE A 220 -7.85 -12.07 6.99
CA PHE A 220 -9.20 -12.47 7.29
C PHE A 220 -9.53 -13.76 6.54
N SER A 221 -10.30 -14.64 7.16
CA SER A 221 -10.80 -15.85 6.51
C SER A 221 -12.28 -16.09 6.78
N ALA A 222 -12.97 -16.67 5.81
CA ALA A 222 -14.36 -17.11 5.93
C ALA A 222 -14.60 -18.37 5.09
N SER A 223 -15.42 -19.31 5.57
CA SER A 223 -15.89 -20.44 4.78
C SER A 223 -16.94 -19.99 3.77
N PHE A 224 -16.97 -20.63 2.60
CA PHE A 224 -17.93 -20.33 1.53
C PHE A 224 -18.39 -21.60 0.80
N GLU A 225 -19.46 -21.48 0.03
CA GLU A 225 -19.89 -22.45 -0.97
C GLU A 225 -20.42 -21.74 -2.22
N GLY A 226 -20.59 -22.49 -3.31
CA GLY A 226 -21.01 -21.94 -4.61
C GLY A 226 -19.83 -21.51 -5.48
N ASP A 227 -20.14 -20.82 -6.59
CA ASP A 227 -19.19 -20.58 -7.67
C ASP A 227 -18.46 -19.23 -7.51
N GLU A 228 -17.13 -19.26 -7.48
CA GLU A 228 -16.31 -18.06 -7.26
C GLU A 228 -16.34 -17.09 -8.45
N TRP A 229 -16.67 -17.55 -9.66
CA TRP A 229 -16.85 -16.67 -10.82
C TRP A 229 -17.98 -15.67 -10.56
N GLN A 230 -19.08 -16.12 -9.95
CA GLN A 230 -20.19 -15.23 -9.60
C GLN A 230 -19.76 -14.16 -8.57
N ALA A 231 -18.93 -14.54 -7.59
CA ALA A 231 -18.38 -13.60 -6.63
C ALA A 231 -17.46 -12.57 -7.32
N PHE A 232 -16.61 -13.02 -8.23
CA PHE A 232 -15.75 -12.14 -9.02
C PHE A 232 -16.55 -11.17 -9.89
N GLU A 233 -17.54 -11.63 -10.66
CA GLU A 233 -18.40 -10.76 -11.49
C GLU A 233 -19.03 -9.63 -10.64
N THR A 234 -19.60 -10.02 -9.49
CA THR A 234 -20.25 -9.10 -8.55
C THR A 234 -19.26 -8.08 -7.98
N LEU A 235 -18.09 -8.53 -7.55
CA LEU A 235 -17.05 -7.67 -6.99
C LEU A 235 -16.43 -6.75 -8.03
N ASN A 236 -16.22 -7.24 -9.25
CA ASN A 236 -15.64 -6.49 -10.36
C ASN A 236 -16.55 -5.33 -10.77
N GLN A 237 -17.87 -5.56 -10.83
CA GLN A 237 -18.86 -4.50 -11.08
C GLN A 237 -18.86 -3.41 -10.00
N ALA A 238 -18.64 -3.78 -8.75
CA ALA A 238 -18.62 -2.83 -7.63
C ALA A 238 -17.29 -2.06 -7.51
N ASN A 239 -16.15 -2.73 -7.70
CA ASN A 239 -14.82 -2.13 -7.49
C ASN A 239 -14.31 -1.38 -8.72
N ARG A 240 -14.68 -1.84 -9.93
CA ARG A 240 -14.22 -1.30 -11.22
C ARG A 240 -12.72 -1.01 -11.27
N ALA A 241 -11.91 -1.98 -10.83
CA ALA A 241 -10.47 -1.79 -10.70
C ALA A 241 -9.72 -2.12 -12.02
N PRO A 242 -8.75 -1.29 -12.44
CA PRO A 242 -8.08 -1.39 -13.75
C PRO A 242 -7.20 -2.63 -13.94
N PHE A 243 -6.79 -3.32 -12.86
CA PHE A 243 -5.94 -4.51 -12.94
C PHE A 243 -6.60 -5.71 -12.27
N SER A 244 -7.91 -5.88 -12.51
CA SER A 244 -8.65 -7.03 -11.98
C SER A 244 -8.24 -8.31 -12.70
N ALA A 245 -8.30 -9.45 -12.00
CA ALA A 245 -7.98 -10.74 -12.59
C ALA A 245 -8.71 -11.89 -11.91
N PHE A 246 -9.06 -12.91 -12.70
CA PHE A 246 -9.60 -14.18 -12.21
C PHE A 246 -8.72 -15.33 -12.71
N LEU A 247 -8.18 -16.13 -11.80
CA LEU A 247 -7.34 -17.27 -12.15
C LEU A 247 -7.91 -18.54 -11.54
N ARG A 248 -8.32 -19.49 -12.38
CA ARG A 248 -8.69 -20.84 -11.95
C ARG A 248 -7.44 -21.72 -11.95
N LEU A 249 -6.85 -21.96 -10.79
CA LEU A 249 -5.78 -22.94 -10.62
C LEU A 249 -6.37 -24.31 -10.26
N PRO A 250 -5.59 -25.42 -10.35
CA PRO A 250 -6.12 -26.74 -10.05
C PRO A 250 -6.59 -26.92 -8.58
N GLN A 251 -5.96 -26.24 -7.62
CA GLN A 251 -6.29 -26.36 -6.19
C GLN A 251 -6.87 -25.08 -5.55
N SER A 252 -6.79 -23.94 -6.24
CA SER A 252 -7.25 -22.66 -5.72
C SER A 252 -7.79 -21.74 -6.81
N CYS A 253 -8.50 -20.70 -6.40
CA CYS A 253 -8.99 -19.65 -7.28
C CYS A 253 -8.56 -18.29 -6.75
N ILE A 254 -8.01 -17.44 -7.62
CA ILE A 254 -7.58 -16.10 -7.24
C ILE A 254 -8.53 -15.07 -7.86
N LEU A 255 -9.12 -14.22 -7.02
CA LEU A 255 -10.05 -13.16 -7.40
C LEU A 255 -9.40 -11.82 -7.03
N SER A 256 -8.76 -11.19 -7.99
CA SER A 256 -8.05 -9.92 -7.80
C SER A 256 -8.87 -8.75 -8.33
N HIS A 257 -8.97 -7.70 -7.53
CA HIS A 257 -9.56 -6.41 -7.91
C HIS A 257 -8.53 -5.29 -7.68
N SER A 258 -7.31 -5.53 -8.16
CA SER A 258 -6.19 -4.62 -7.92
C SER A 258 -6.35 -3.31 -8.69
N PRO A 259 -6.14 -2.15 -8.03
CA PRO A 259 -6.02 -0.87 -8.70
C PRO A 259 -4.57 -0.54 -9.11
N GLU A 260 -3.59 -1.34 -8.70
CA GLU A 260 -2.18 -0.97 -8.76
C GLU A 260 -1.42 -1.84 -9.76
N ARG A 261 -0.81 -1.18 -10.75
CA ARG A 261 0.20 -1.77 -11.62
C ARG A 261 1.51 -1.90 -10.86
N PHE A 262 2.14 -3.06 -10.97
CA PHE A 262 3.49 -3.26 -10.48
C PHE A 262 4.52 -2.73 -11.48
N VAL A 263 4.67 -3.41 -12.62
CA VAL A 263 5.63 -3.07 -13.68
C VAL A 263 5.04 -3.37 -15.05
N LEU A 264 5.15 -2.39 -15.95
CA LEU A 264 4.94 -2.50 -17.39
C LEU A 264 6.31 -2.51 -18.09
N LEU A 265 6.47 -3.38 -19.07
CA LEU A 265 7.57 -3.38 -20.02
C LEU A 265 7.00 -3.40 -21.44
N GLU A 266 7.32 -2.38 -22.21
CA GLU A 266 6.92 -2.27 -23.62
C GLU A 266 8.10 -1.69 -24.40
N ASP A 267 8.52 -2.35 -25.49
CA ASP A 267 9.66 -1.93 -26.32
C ASP A 267 10.93 -1.60 -25.51
N LYS A 268 11.27 -2.48 -24.56
CA LYS A 268 12.35 -2.33 -23.58
C LYS A 268 12.24 -1.08 -22.69
N GLN A 269 11.10 -0.38 -22.69
CA GLN A 269 10.80 0.70 -21.76
C GLN A 269 10.05 0.15 -20.56
N ILE A 270 10.69 0.28 -19.40
CA ILE A 270 10.14 -0.04 -18.09
C ILE A 270 9.30 1.15 -17.63
N GLN A 271 8.11 0.89 -17.11
CA GLN A 271 7.29 1.87 -16.43
C GLN A 271 6.69 1.29 -15.15
N THR A 272 6.70 2.07 -14.08
CA THR A 272 5.91 1.82 -12.87
C THR A 272 5.28 3.13 -12.39
N ARG A 273 4.07 3.05 -11.82
CA ARG A 273 3.27 4.20 -11.43
C ARG A 273 2.75 4.06 -10.00
N PRO A 274 3.59 4.32 -8.98
CA PRO A 274 3.12 4.28 -7.60
C PRO A 274 2.02 5.32 -7.35
N ILE A 275 1.01 4.89 -6.59
CA ILE A 275 -0.11 5.73 -6.17
C ILE A 275 -0.04 5.90 -4.65
N LYS A 276 0.10 7.15 -4.19
CA LYS A 276 0.08 7.48 -2.76
C LYS A 276 -0.51 8.86 -2.56
N GLY A 277 -1.69 8.92 -1.93
CA GLY A 277 -2.55 10.10 -1.80
C GLY A 277 -3.80 10.00 -2.66
N THR A 278 -4.98 10.13 -2.04
CA THR A 278 -6.28 10.01 -2.72
C THR A 278 -7.32 10.92 -2.06
N LEU A 279 -8.00 11.72 -2.86
CA LEU A 279 -9.13 12.54 -2.43
C LEU A 279 -10.36 12.27 -3.30
N PRO A 280 -11.60 12.32 -2.78
CA PRO A 280 -12.79 12.16 -3.60
C PRO A 280 -12.94 13.28 -4.65
N ARG A 281 -13.62 12.98 -5.77
CA ARG A 281 -14.11 14.01 -6.69
C ARG A 281 -15.31 14.74 -6.11
N LEU A 282 -15.46 16.01 -6.46
CA LEU A 282 -16.65 16.79 -6.13
C LEU A 282 -17.48 17.08 -7.38
N ALA A 283 -18.79 17.23 -7.18
CA ALA A 283 -19.72 17.54 -8.27
C ALA A 283 -19.58 18.98 -8.77
N ASP A 284 -19.16 19.91 -7.90
CA ASP A 284 -18.87 21.29 -8.28
C ASP A 284 -17.45 21.41 -8.88
N PRO A 285 -17.29 21.89 -10.12
CA PRO A 285 -15.98 21.95 -10.78
C PRO A 285 -14.94 22.84 -10.08
N GLN A 286 -15.35 23.90 -9.40
CA GLN A 286 -14.40 24.78 -8.70
C GLN A 286 -13.90 24.14 -7.40
N ALA A 287 -14.82 23.55 -6.63
CA ALA A 287 -14.47 22.79 -5.44
C ALA A 287 -13.62 21.54 -5.79
N ASP A 288 -13.93 20.86 -6.90
CA ASP A 288 -13.17 19.71 -7.38
C ASP A 288 -11.73 20.08 -7.78
N ALA A 289 -11.56 21.24 -8.43
CA ALA A 289 -10.24 21.78 -8.76
C ALA A 289 -9.45 22.17 -7.50
N ALA A 290 -10.10 22.81 -6.52
CA ALA A 290 -9.49 23.13 -5.24
C ALA A 290 -9.09 21.85 -4.47
N GLN A 291 -9.88 20.78 -4.59
CA GLN A 291 -9.57 19.48 -4.00
C GLN A 291 -8.35 18.83 -4.65
N ALA A 292 -8.23 18.91 -5.99
CA ALA A 292 -7.04 18.48 -6.70
C ALA A 292 -5.80 19.29 -6.28
N GLU A 293 -5.90 20.62 -6.18
CA GLU A 293 -4.80 21.47 -5.68
C GLU A 293 -4.42 21.14 -4.23
N ARG A 294 -5.39 20.81 -3.38
CA ARG A 294 -5.11 20.38 -2.00
C ARG A 294 -4.31 19.08 -1.95
N LEU A 295 -4.70 18.09 -2.75
CA LEU A 295 -3.93 16.84 -2.86
C LEU A 295 -2.53 17.09 -3.41
N ALA A 296 -2.41 17.91 -4.45
CA ALA A 296 -1.14 18.28 -5.06
C ALA A 296 -0.20 18.98 -4.07
N ASN A 297 -0.75 19.70 -3.09
CA ASN A 297 0.01 20.45 -2.09
C ASN A 297 0.12 19.75 -0.73
N SER A 298 -0.44 18.55 -0.57
CA SER A 298 -0.35 17.79 0.67
C SER A 298 1.10 17.34 0.92
N ALA A 299 1.75 17.98 1.90
CA ALA A 299 3.12 17.67 2.29
C ALA A 299 3.28 16.21 2.74
N LYS A 300 2.24 15.66 3.38
CA LYS A 300 2.18 14.29 3.88
C LYS A 300 2.14 13.28 2.72
N ASP A 301 1.19 13.45 1.79
CA ASP A 301 1.02 12.56 0.63
C ASP A 301 2.23 12.58 -0.30
N ARG A 302 2.81 13.77 -0.53
CA ARG A 302 4.03 13.93 -1.33
C ARG A 302 5.22 13.24 -0.69
N ALA A 303 5.36 13.32 0.63
CA ALA A 303 6.46 12.69 1.35
C ALA A 303 6.43 11.16 1.18
N GLU A 304 5.27 10.52 1.34
CA GLU A 304 5.16 9.08 1.06
C GLU A 304 5.39 8.72 -0.37
N ASN A 305 4.75 9.47 -1.28
CA ASN A 305 4.88 9.16 -2.68
C ASN A 305 6.35 9.23 -3.10
N LEU A 306 7.11 10.20 -2.60
CA LEU A 306 8.54 10.31 -2.82
C LEU A 306 9.32 9.11 -2.26
N MET A 307 9.01 8.66 -1.04
CA MET A 307 9.65 7.47 -0.46
C MET A 307 9.44 6.23 -1.32
N ILE A 308 8.23 6.02 -1.84
CA ILE A 308 7.91 4.91 -2.74
C ILE A 308 8.60 5.09 -4.09
N VAL A 309 8.65 6.30 -4.63
CA VAL A 309 9.37 6.61 -5.88
C VAL A 309 10.85 6.24 -5.74
N ASP A 310 11.51 6.64 -4.65
CA ASP A 310 12.92 6.32 -4.42
C ASP A 310 13.17 4.82 -4.28
N LEU A 311 12.27 4.11 -3.60
CA LEU A 311 12.32 2.66 -3.49
C LEU A 311 12.22 1.98 -4.86
N LEU A 312 11.25 2.39 -5.69
CA LEU A 312 11.04 1.82 -7.02
C LEU A 312 12.16 2.20 -8.00
N ARG A 313 12.75 3.40 -7.88
CA ARG A 313 13.96 3.79 -8.63
C ARG A 313 15.13 2.89 -8.29
N ASN A 314 15.33 2.57 -7.01
CA ASN A 314 16.40 1.67 -6.57
C ASN A 314 16.20 0.27 -7.16
N ASP A 315 14.99 -0.27 -7.06
CA ASP A 315 14.64 -1.60 -7.58
C ASP A 315 14.89 -1.71 -9.10
N ILE A 316 14.36 -0.76 -9.87
CA ILE A 316 14.52 -0.74 -11.33
C ILE A 316 15.99 -0.48 -11.71
N GLY A 317 16.70 0.38 -10.97
CA GLY A 317 18.10 0.73 -11.21
C GLY A 317 19.07 -0.45 -11.14
N ARG A 318 18.70 -1.56 -10.50
CA ARG A 318 19.51 -2.80 -10.45
C ARG A 318 19.66 -3.47 -11.82
N VAL A 319 18.69 -3.28 -12.71
CA VAL A 319 18.62 -3.96 -14.02
C VAL A 319 18.47 -3.00 -15.20
N ALA A 320 18.14 -1.75 -14.96
CA ALA A 320 18.04 -0.74 -16.00
C ALA A 320 19.41 -0.36 -16.58
N VAL A 321 19.41 0.14 -17.82
CA VAL A 321 20.58 0.79 -18.44
C VAL A 321 21.04 1.94 -17.53
N PRO A 322 22.32 2.03 -17.15
CA PRO A 322 22.82 3.11 -16.30
C PRO A 322 22.45 4.50 -16.83
N GLY A 323 21.91 5.36 -15.96
CA GLY A 323 21.45 6.71 -16.30
C GLY A 323 20.11 6.78 -17.05
N SER A 324 19.45 5.65 -17.33
CA SER A 324 18.13 5.64 -17.99
C SER A 324 16.94 5.82 -17.05
N VAL A 325 17.12 5.57 -15.74
CA VAL A 325 16.07 5.72 -14.73
C VAL A 325 15.70 7.19 -14.58
N LYS A 326 14.44 7.52 -14.86
CA LYS A 326 13.88 8.87 -14.83
C LYS A 326 12.56 8.89 -14.09
N VAL A 327 12.27 10.02 -13.47
CA VAL A 327 10.95 10.33 -12.89
C VAL A 327 10.33 11.47 -13.71
N PRO A 328 9.76 11.18 -14.90
CA PRO A 328 9.19 12.23 -15.76
C PRO A 328 8.03 12.98 -15.11
N GLU A 329 7.29 12.32 -14.23
CA GLU A 329 6.14 12.87 -13.52
C GLU A 329 6.29 12.57 -12.03
N LEU A 330 6.27 13.63 -11.22
CA LEU A 330 6.35 13.53 -9.76
C LEU A 330 5.19 14.34 -9.18
N PHE A 331 4.39 13.70 -8.32
CA PHE A 331 3.24 14.33 -7.65
C PHE A 331 2.16 14.86 -8.61
N VAL A 332 1.91 14.14 -9.70
CA VAL A 332 0.85 14.50 -10.65
C VAL A 332 -0.49 14.06 -10.08
N VAL A 333 -1.41 15.00 -9.90
CA VAL A 333 -2.79 14.68 -9.55
C VAL A 333 -3.53 14.28 -10.81
N GLU A 334 -3.89 13.00 -10.89
CA GLU A 334 -4.70 12.45 -11.96
C GLU A 334 -6.17 12.40 -11.54
N PRO A 335 -7.07 13.06 -12.31
CA PRO A 335 -8.50 12.98 -12.06
C PRO A 335 -9.06 11.66 -12.60
N PHE A 336 -9.67 10.89 -11.70
CA PHE A 336 -10.53 9.74 -12.02
C PHE A 336 -11.98 10.11 -11.72
N PRO A 337 -12.99 9.36 -12.16
CA PRO A 337 -14.38 9.81 -11.97
C PRO A 337 -14.86 9.82 -10.52
N ALA A 338 -14.26 8.99 -9.67
CA ALA A 338 -14.62 8.90 -8.26
C ALA A 338 -13.63 9.60 -7.33
N VAL A 339 -12.36 9.69 -7.72
CA VAL A 339 -11.26 10.25 -6.89
C VAL A 339 -10.23 11.00 -7.73
N HIS A 340 -9.47 11.88 -7.08
CA HIS A 340 -8.15 12.36 -7.52
C HIS A 340 -7.08 11.46 -6.89
N HIS A 341 -6.12 11.00 -7.69
CA HIS A 341 -4.96 10.24 -7.20
C HIS A 341 -3.68 11.03 -7.39
N LEU A 342 -2.81 11.00 -6.38
CA LEU A 342 -1.45 11.52 -6.51
C LEU A 342 -0.54 10.40 -7.04
N VAL A 343 -0.13 10.55 -8.28
CA VAL A 343 0.61 9.56 -9.07
C VAL A 343 1.99 10.11 -9.39
N SER A 344 2.99 9.24 -9.32
CA SER A 344 4.29 9.51 -9.91
C SER A 344 4.61 8.42 -10.93
N THR A 345 5.36 8.76 -11.96
CA THR A 345 5.74 7.83 -13.01
C THR A 345 7.25 7.66 -12.98
N ILE A 346 7.73 6.43 -12.84
CA ILE A 346 9.14 6.07 -13.00
C ILE A 346 9.29 5.31 -14.31
N THR A 347 10.27 5.71 -15.10
CA THR A 347 10.62 5.07 -16.38
C THR A 347 12.09 4.69 -16.42
N ALA A 348 12.42 3.64 -17.16
CA ALA A 348 13.80 3.27 -17.42
C ALA A 348 13.90 2.44 -18.71
N ALA A 349 15.11 2.26 -19.24
CA ALA A 349 15.36 1.35 -20.35
C ALA A 349 15.92 0.03 -19.82
N LEU A 350 15.38 -1.10 -20.25
CA LEU A 350 15.93 -2.42 -20.00
C LEU A 350 17.05 -2.71 -21.04
N PRO A 351 18.23 -3.21 -20.63
CA PRO A 351 19.27 -3.63 -21.57
C PRO A 351 18.77 -4.72 -22.51
N GLU A 352 19.21 -4.69 -23.78
CA GLU A 352 18.86 -5.69 -24.79
C GLU A 352 19.25 -7.12 -24.41
N THR A 353 20.24 -7.26 -23.52
CA THR A 353 20.71 -8.55 -23.02
C THR A 353 19.83 -9.16 -21.93
N LEU A 354 18.89 -8.39 -21.37
CA LEU A 354 18.02 -8.84 -20.28
C LEU A 354 16.58 -9.02 -20.77
N SER A 355 15.89 -9.96 -20.14
CA SER A 355 14.50 -10.29 -20.46
C SER A 355 13.51 -9.68 -19.46
N ALA A 356 12.21 -9.79 -19.79
CA ALA A 356 11.13 -9.43 -18.86
C ALA A 356 11.20 -10.24 -17.55
N CYS A 357 11.64 -11.49 -17.61
CA CYS A 357 11.83 -12.34 -16.42
C CYS A 357 12.96 -11.81 -15.53
N ASP A 358 14.04 -11.27 -16.09
CA ASP A 358 15.11 -10.63 -15.31
C ASP A 358 14.63 -9.35 -14.62
N LEU A 359 13.85 -8.54 -15.33
CA LEU A 359 13.24 -7.35 -14.77
C LEU A 359 12.34 -7.71 -13.58
N LEU A 360 11.41 -8.65 -13.78
CA LEU A 360 10.50 -9.09 -12.73
C LEU A 360 11.29 -9.65 -11.53
N ARG A 361 12.31 -10.49 -11.76
CA ARG A 361 13.15 -11.06 -10.70
C ARG A 361 13.84 -10.00 -9.85
N ALA A 362 14.34 -8.93 -10.48
CA ALA A 362 15.09 -7.89 -9.77
C ALA A 362 14.22 -6.94 -8.94
N THR A 363 12.97 -6.74 -9.36
CA THR A 363 12.04 -5.83 -8.70
C THR A 363 11.11 -6.52 -7.70
N PHE A 364 10.93 -7.84 -7.78
CA PHE A 364 9.94 -8.59 -6.99
C PHE A 364 10.39 -8.90 -5.54
N PRO A 365 9.49 -8.87 -4.55
CA PRO A 365 8.12 -8.34 -4.61
C PRO A 365 8.12 -6.81 -4.58
N GLY A 366 6.95 -6.20 -4.87
CA GLY A 366 6.82 -4.75 -4.98
C GLY A 366 7.27 -3.99 -3.72
N GLY A 367 7.99 -2.89 -3.91
CA GLY A 367 8.45 -2.05 -2.79
C GLY A 367 7.30 -1.47 -1.96
N SER A 368 6.20 -1.06 -2.60
CA SER A 368 5.03 -0.44 -1.95
C SER A 368 4.36 -1.32 -0.91
N ILE A 369 4.44 -2.64 -1.06
CA ILE A 369 3.78 -3.62 -0.18
C ILE A 369 4.74 -4.32 0.78
N THR A 370 6.02 -3.99 0.75
CA THR A 370 7.03 -4.51 1.68
C THR A 370 7.45 -3.42 2.65
N GLY A 371 8.22 -2.45 2.18
CA GLY A 371 8.88 -1.45 3.00
C GLY A 371 10.30 -1.19 2.53
N ALA A 372 11.00 -0.31 3.24
CA ALA A 372 12.34 0.14 2.88
C ALA A 372 13.27 0.11 4.10
N PRO A 373 14.49 -0.45 4.01
CA PRO A 373 15.02 -1.27 2.91
C PRO A 373 14.26 -2.60 2.72
N LYS A 374 14.03 -3.03 1.47
CA LYS A 374 13.13 -4.13 1.11
C LYS A 374 13.39 -5.43 1.88
N VAL A 375 14.61 -5.96 1.80
CA VAL A 375 14.96 -7.25 2.43
C VAL A 375 14.73 -7.21 3.94
N ARG A 376 15.17 -6.13 4.61
CA ARG A 376 14.98 -5.97 6.06
C ARG A 376 13.50 -5.85 6.44
N ALA A 377 12.71 -5.11 5.66
CA ALA A 377 11.27 -5.03 5.86
C ALA A 377 10.60 -6.41 5.69
N MET A 378 11.03 -7.21 4.71
CA MET A 378 10.52 -8.57 4.50
C MET A 378 10.87 -9.52 5.66
N GLU A 379 12.06 -9.41 6.26
CA GLU A 379 12.42 -10.15 7.47
C GLU A 379 11.51 -9.81 8.65
N ILE A 380 11.23 -8.52 8.85
CA ILE A 380 10.33 -8.05 9.93
C ILE A 380 8.89 -8.51 9.67
N ILE A 381 8.42 -8.46 8.42
CA ILE A 381 7.12 -9.01 8.02
C ILE A 381 7.05 -10.50 8.36
N GLU A 382 8.08 -11.27 8.02
CA GLU A 382 8.16 -12.71 8.27
C GLU A 382 8.18 -13.04 9.77
N GLU A 383 8.81 -12.21 10.58
CA GLU A 383 8.84 -12.33 12.04
C GLU A 383 7.46 -12.04 12.67
N LEU A 384 6.77 -11.00 12.17
CA LEU A 384 5.59 -10.46 12.82
C LEU A 384 4.28 -11.02 12.25
N GLU A 385 4.17 -11.35 10.97
CA GLU A 385 2.93 -11.91 10.42
C GLU A 385 2.77 -13.39 10.83
N PRO A 386 1.61 -13.82 11.37
CA PRO A 386 1.47 -15.19 11.85
C PRO A 386 1.53 -16.24 10.74
N GLN A 387 1.10 -15.87 9.53
CA GLN A 387 1.10 -16.74 8.36
C GLN A 387 1.71 -16.04 7.17
N ARG A 388 2.20 -16.84 6.22
CA ARG A 388 2.72 -16.34 4.96
C ARG A 388 1.63 -15.66 4.13
N ARG A 389 2.05 -14.66 3.34
CA ARG A 389 1.16 -13.86 2.48
C ARG A 389 0.66 -14.61 1.27
N ASN A 390 1.43 -15.56 0.75
CA ASN A 390 1.09 -16.36 -0.42
C ASN A 390 0.70 -15.46 -1.62
N ALA A 391 -0.47 -15.66 -2.23
CA ALA A 391 -0.89 -14.93 -3.42
C ALA A 391 -1.14 -13.43 -3.16
N TRP A 392 -1.35 -12.99 -1.92
CA TRP A 392 -1.57 -11.58 -1.60
C TRP A 392 -0.25 -10.80 -1.60
N CYS A 393 -0.26 -9.57 -2.14
CA CYS A 393 0.92 -8.73 -2.33
C CYS A 393 2.06 -9.33 -3.19
N GLY A 394 1.75 -10.39 -3.95
CA GLY A 394 2.54 -10.80 -5.11
C GLY A 394 2.12 -10.04 -6.37
N SER A 395 2.14 -10.72 -7.51
CA SER A 395 1.75 -10.17 -8.81
C SER A 395 0.96 -11.16 -9.67
N ILE A 396 0.05 -10.63 -10.47
CA ILE A 396 -0.60 -11.34 -11.57
C ILE A 396 -0.29 -10.57 -12.85
N GLY A 397 -0.02 -11.28 -13.94
CA GLY A 397 0.22 -10.63 -15.22
C GLY A 397 0.61 -11.59 -16.32
N TYR A 398 1.16 -11.02 -17.39
CA TYR A 398 1.63 -11.77 -18.55
C TYR A 398 3.05 -11.37 -18.96
N ILE A 399 3.75 -12.29 -19.62
CA ILE A 399 4.99 -12.07 -20.37
C ILE A 399 4.75 -12.65 -21.77
N SER A 400 4.62 -11.78 -22.77
CA SER A 400 4.25 -12.18 -24.13
C SER A 400 5.46 -12.64 -24.95
N PHE A 401 5.23 -13.45 -25.99
CA PHE A 401 6.23 -13.76 -27.02
C PHE A 401 6.69 -12.53 -27.83
N CYS A 402 6.01 -11.38 -27.72
CA CYS A 402 6.47 -10.09 -28.25
C CYS A 402 7.24 -9.25 -27.22
N GLU A 403 7.70 -9.88 -26.13
CA GLU A 403 8.47 -9.29 -25.02
C GLU A 403 7.73 -8.23 -24.17
N LYS A 404 6.49 -7.89 -24.51
CA LYS A 404 5.62 -7.08 -23.64
C LYS A 404 5.32 -7.82 -22.34
N MET A 405 5.39 -7.11 -21.22
CA MET A 405 4.99 -7.59 -19.90
C MET A 405 4.16 -6.54 -19.19
N ASP A 406 3.06 -6.95 -18.58
CA ASP A 406 2.30 -6.10 -17.66
C ASP A 406 1.90 -6.92 -16.45
N THR A 407 2.13 -6.38 -15.26
CA THR A 407 1.91 -7.05 -13.99
C THR A 407 1.24 -6.11 -12.99
N SER A 408 0.31 -6.64 -12.19
CA SER A 408 -0.31 -5.94 -11.07
C SER A 408 0.37 -6.26 -9.75
N ILE A 409 0.06 -5.50 -8.70
CA ILE A 409 0.26 -5.94 -7.32
C ILE A 409 -1.04 -6.60 -6.84
N THR A 410 -0.98 -7.80 -6.26
CA THR A 410 -2.17 -8.52 -5.79
C THR A 410 -2.69 -8.04 -4.43
N ILE A 411 -2.94 -6.74 -4.33
CA ILE A 411 -3.78 -6.13 -3.29
C ILE A 411 -5.25 -6.22 -3.70
N ARG A 412 -6.16 -6.02 -2.74
CA ARG A 412 -7.62 -6.20 -2.94
C ARG A 412 -7.94 -7.53 -3.64
N THR A 413 -7.29 -8.60 -3.16
CA THR A 413 -7.29 -9.92 -3.80
C THR A 413 -7.72 -10.98 -2.79
N LEU A 414 -8.64 -11.84 -3.21
CA LEU A 414 -9.09 -12.99 -2.44
C LEU A 414 -8.43 -14.27 -2.99
N THR A 415 -8.06 -15.16 -2.07
CA THR A 415 -7.65 -16.53 -2.40
C THR A 415 -8.74 -17.47 -1.92
N ALA A 416 -9.31 -18.26 -2.83
CA ALA A 416 -10.27 -19.31 -2.52
C ALA A 416 -9.56 -20.67 -2.54
N GLU A 417 -9.50 -21.34 -1.40
CA GLU A 417 -8.81 -22.62 -1.24
C GLU A 417 -9.44 -23.43 -0.10
N GLY A 418 -9.66 -24.74 -0.32
CA GLY A 418 -10.16 -25.64 0.72
C GLY A 418 -11.54 -25.25 1.29
N GLY A 419 -12.42 -24.65 0.47
CA GLY A 419 -13.74 -24.17 0.91
C GLY A 419 -13.71 -22.91 1.78
N LYS A 420 -12.56 -22.22 1.83
CA LYS A 420 -12.38 -20.94 2.52
C LYS A 420 -11.93 -19.86 1.56
N LEU A 421 -12.38 -18.64 1.81
CA LEU A 421 -11.81 -17.42 1.25
C LEU A 421 -10.85 -16.82 2.25
N TYR A 422 -9.76 -16.28 1.73
CA TYR A 422 -8.76 -15.51 2.44
C TYR A 422 -8.63 -14.14 1.80
N CYS A 423 -8.67 -13.09 2.62
CA CYS A 423 -8.47 -11.72 2.19
C CYS A 423 -7.56 -11.04 3.21
N SER A 424 -6.52 -10.35 2.75
CA SER A 424 -5.62 -9.62 3.65
C SER A 424 -5.72 -8.12 3.42
N ALA A 425 -5.50 -7.37 4.49
CA ALA A 425 -5.38 -5.92 4.47
C ALA A 425 -4.19 -5.51 5.35
N GLY A 426 -3.44 -4.50 4.90
CA GLY A 426 -2.29 -3.99 5.61
C GLY A 426 -2.02 -2.54 5.23
N GLY A 427 -1.17 -1.90 6.03
CA GLY A 427 -0.78 -0.51 5.90
C GLY A 427 0.72 -0.33 6.12
N GLY A 428 1.28 0.70 5.49
CA GLY A 428 2.69 1.04 5.60
C GLY A 428 2.96 1.83 6.87
N ILE A 429 3.60 1.20 7.85
CA ILE A 429 3.93 1.85 9.12
C ILE A 429 5.24 2.61 8.97
N VAL A 430 5.19 3.91 9.27
CA VAL A 430 6.34 4.83 9.34
C VAL A 430 6.47 5.39 10.77
N ALA A 431 7.53 6.17 11.04
CA ALA A 431 7.81 6.65 12.39
C ALA A 431 6.65 7.44 13.02
N ASP A 432 5.91 8.21 12.21
CA ASP A 432 4.81 9.06 12.68
C ASP A 432 3.44 8.36 12.62
N SER A 433 3.39 7.08 12.25
CA SER A 433 2.16 6.30 12.22
C SER A 433 1.52 6.20 13.62
N ASN A 434 0.19 6.22 13.69
CA ASN A 434 -0.57 6.03 14.92
C ASN A 434 -1.18 4.63 14.97
N GLU A 435 -0.96 3.89 16.06
CA GLU A 435 -1.41 2.49 16.19
C GLU A 435 -2.93 2.31 15.99
N ALA A 436 -3.73 3.22 16.55
CA ALA A 436 -5.18 3.10 16.46
C ALA A 436 -5.66 3.41 15.05
N ALA A 437 -5.12 4.48 14.44
CA ALA A 437 -5.44 4.85 13.06
C ALA A 437 -5.05 3.73 12.07
N GLU A 438 -3.87 3.14 12.23
CA GLU A 438 -3.36 2.09 11.33
C GLU A 438 -4.10 0.78 11.48
N TYR A 439 -4.46 0.40 12.72
CA TYR A 439 -5.37 -0.71 12.92
C TYR A 439 -6.73 -0.41 12.28
N GLN A 440 -7.29 0.77 12.52
CA GLN A 440 -8.61 1.15 12.02
C GLN A 440 -8.63 1.24 10.49
N GLU A 441 -7.54 1.68 9.86
CA GLU A 441 -7.31 1.70 8.42
C GLU A 441 -7.46 0.30 7.80
N THR A 442 -6.96 -0.74 8.49
CA THR A 442 -7.18 -2.12 8.03
C THR A 442 -8.65 -2.57 8.09
N PHE A 443 -9.54 -1.79 8.72
CA PHE A 443 -10.99 -2.01 8.86
C PHE A 443 -11.90 -0.93 8.27
N ASP A 444 -11.43 0.28 7.94
CA ASP A 444 -12.19 1.55 8.08
C ASP A 444 -13.64 1.61 7.57
N LYS A 445 -14.53 2.13 8.47
CA LYS A 445 -16.02 2.08 8.44
C LYS A 445 -16.69 3.39 8.92
N VAL A 446 -18.03 3.39 8.91
CA VAL A 446 -18.97 4.51 9.14
C VAL A 446 -19.38 4.72 10.62
N ALA A 447 -19.53 5.98 11.08
CA ALA A 447 -19.99 6.38 12.43
C ALA A 447 -20.93 7.62 12.45
N PHE A 448 -21.50 7.96 13.62
CA PHE A 448 -22.20 9.24 13.89
C PHE A 448 -21.23 10.23 14.56
N PRO A 449 -21.48 11.55 14.48
CA PRO A 449 -20.71 12.54 15.25
C PRO A 449 -20.79 12.29 16.75
N GLY A 450 -19.65 12.33 17.45
CA GLY A 450 -19.60 12.20 18.91
C GLY A 450 -18.26 11.76 19.47
N GLY A 451 -17.91 12.34 20.61
CA GLY A 451 -16.65 12.11 21.33
C GLY A 451 -16.80 12.09 22.86
N ALA A 452 -15.67 12.24 23.56
CA ALA A 452 -15.64 12.27 25.02
C ALA A 452 -16.07 13.65 25.55
N VAL A 453 -16.55 13.69 26.79
CA VAL A 453 -16.87 14.96 27.48
C VAL A 453 -15.58 15.68 27.82
N ASP A 454 -15.43 16.92 27.37
CA ASP A 454 -14.35 17.83 27.77
C ASP A 454 -14.70 18.51 29.11
N ASP A 455 -13.70 18.96 29.86
CA ASP A 455 -13.86 19.79 31.06
C ASP A 455 -14.65 21.09 30.77
N THR A 456 -14.67 21.54 29.51
CA THR A 456 -15.47 22.70 29.08
C THR A 456 -16.94 22.41 28.79
N ASP A 457 -17.35 21.13 28.72
CA ASP A 457 -18.72 20.74 28.39
C ASP A 457 -19.64 20.77 29.62
N SER A 458 -20.69 21.58 29.54
CA SER A 458 -21.65 21.73 30.66
C SER A 458 -22.59 20.54 30.86
N SER A 459 -22.68 19.62 29.89
CA SER A 459 -23.51 18.41 29.93
C SER A 459 -23.17 17.45 28.77
N LEU A 460 -23.69 16.22 28.82
CA LEU A 460 -23.60 15.26 27.71
C LEU A 460 -24.24 15.79 26.40
N ILE A 461 -25.28 16.60 26.51
CA ILE A 461 -25.92 17.25 25.35
C ILE A 461 -24.98 18.31 24.77
N ALA A 462 -24.33 19.11 25.63
CA ALA A 462 -23.37 20.12 25.19
C ALA A 462 -22.18 19.47 24.47
N ALA A 463 -21.64 18.36 25.00
CA ALA A 463 -20.60 17.58 24.35
C ALA A 463 -21.04 17.07 22.98
N ALA A 464 -22.21 16.44 22.87
CA ALA A 464 -22.71 15.93 21.59
C ALA A 464 -22.93 17.04 20.53
N LEU A 465 -23.39 18.23 20.96
CA LEU A 465 -23.57 19.36 20.05
C LEU A 465 -22.23 19.98 19.62
N ARG A 466 -21.24 20.05 20.52
CA ARG A 466 -19.87 20.47 20.19
C ARG A 466 -19.26 19.51 19.17
N GLU A 467 -19.34 18.21 19.41
CA GLU A 467 -18.80 17.19 18.50
C GLU A 467 -19.52 17.21 17.14
N ALA A 468 -20.85 17.40 17.11
CA ALA A 468 -21.56 17.59 15.85
C ALA A 468 -21.14 18.86 15.09
N GLN A 469 -20.77 19.92 15.81
CA GLN A 469 -20.22 21.14 15.22
C GLN A 469 -18.80 20.92 14.72
N GLU A 470 -17.96 20.23 15.48
CA GLU A 470 -16.57 19.97 15.14
C GLU A 470 -16.47 19.01 13.96
N GLU A 471 -17.16 17.87 14.03
CA GLU A 471 -17.06 16.77 13.06
C GLU A 471 -17.87 16.97 11.78
N VAL A 472 -19.02 17.64 11.85
CA VAL A 472 -19.92 17.80 10.70
C VAL A 472 -20.42 19.23 10.49
N ALA A 473 -19.86 20.20 11.19
CA ALA A 473 -20.18 21.63 11.06
C ALA A 473 -21.66 21.97 11.30
N ILE A 474 -22.38 21.16 12.07
CA ILE A 474 -23.77 21.45 12.48
C ILE A 474 -23.74 22.43 13.67
N PRO A 475 -24.22 23.67 13.53
CA PRO A 475 -24.21 24.62 14.64
C PRO A 475 -25.12 24.16 15.80
N PRO A 476 -24.68 24.19 17.06
CA PRO A 476 -25.47 23.75 18.21
C PRO A 476 -26.86 24.38 18.29
N GLU A 477 -26.97 25.66 17.93
CA GLU A 477 -28.22 26.43 17.93
C GLU A 477 -29.22 26.01 16.85
N SER A 478 -28.76 25.26 15.84
CA SER A 478 -29.61 24.76 14.75
C SER A 478 -30.25 23.41 15.09
N VAL A 479 -29.86 22.78 16.20
CA VAL A 479 -30.35 21.47 16.60
C VAL A 479 -31.45 21.61 17.65
N GLU A 480 -32.67 21.25 17.29
CA GLU A 480 -33.75 21.06 18.25
C GLU A 480 -33.58 19.68 18.92
N VAL A 481 -32.98 19.64 20.11
CA VAL A 481 -32.78 18.39 20.85
C VAL A 481 -34.13 17.84 21.34
N ILE A 482 -34.50 16.66 20.85
CA ILE A 482 -35.75 15.96 21.18
C ILE A 482 -35.59 15.14 22.47
N GLY A 483 -34.40 14.59 22.70
CA GLY A 483 -34.10 13.81 23.90
C GLY A 483 -32.88 12.91 23.76
N THR A 484 -32.73 11.98 24.69
CA THR A 484 -31.61 11.03 24.75
C THR A 484 -32.10 9.60 24.65
N LEU A 485 -31.35 8.74 23.97
CA LEU A 485 -31.58 7.30 24.02
C LEU A 485 -30.89 6.66 25.24
N PRO A 486 -31.30 5.46 25.67
CA PRO A 486 -30.60 4.72 26.71
C PRO A 486 -29.10 4.61 26.39
N PRO A 487 -28.21 4.78 27.39
CA PRO A 487 -26.79 4.63 27.17
C PRO A 487 -26.44 3.25 26.64
N VAL A 488 -25.55 3.20 25.65
CA VAL A 488 -25.06 1.97 25.04
C VAL A 488 -23.64 1.73 25.51
N ASP A 489 -23.39 0.56 26.08
CA ASP A 489 -22.04 0.15 26.45
C ASP A 489 -21.25 -0.14 25.18
N SER A 490 -20.20 0.65 24.97
CA SER A 490 -19.26 0.39 23.90
C SER A 490 -18.51 -0.90 24.19
N VAL A 491 -18.16 -1.55 23.09
CA VAL A 491 -17.31 -2.72 23.04
C VAL A 491 -15.97 -2.50 23.73
N THR A 492 -15.53 -1.24 23.85
CA THR A 492 -14.29 -0.75 24.45
C THR A 492 -14.37 -0.47 25.96
N GLY A 493 -15.57 -0.36 26.55
CA GLY A 493 -15.78 -0.12 27.99
C GLY A 493 -16.20 1.31 28.36
N PHE A 494 -16.36 2.19 27.37
CA PHE A 494 -17.01 3.50 27.52
C PHE A 494 -18.53 3.35 27.46
N GLN A 495 -19.25 4.15 28.24
CA GLN A 495 -20.70 4.25 28.17
C GLN A 495 -21.06 5.47 27.31
N VAL A 496 -21.79 5.26 26.21
CA VAL A 496 -22.12 6.31 25.24
C VAL A 496 -23.60 6.63 25.32
N THR A 497 -23.96 7.90 25.50
CA THR A 497 -25.36 8.36 25.56
C THR A 497 -25.74 9.04 24.25
N PRO A 498 -26.58 8.41 23.40
CA PRO A 498 -26.96 9.03 22.13
C PRO A 498 -27.95 10.17 22.34
N ILE A 499 -27.69 11.30 21.68
CA ILE A 499 -28.56 12.48 21.70
C ILE A 499 -29.31 12.55 20.36
N VAL A 500 -30.63 12.74 20.41
CA VAL A 500 -31.49 12.84 19.23
C VAL A 500 -31.94 14.27 19.07
N GLY A 501 -31.65 14.87 17.92
CA GLY A 501 -32.06 16.22 17.57
C GLY A 501 -32.65 16.31 16.16
N ILE A 502 -33.47 17.33 15.92
CA ILE A 502 -33.97 17.72 14.59
C ILE A 502 -33.13 18.89 14.10
N ILE A 503 -32.68 18.80 12.85
CA ILE A 503 -32.03 19.92 12.15
C ILE A 503 -32.93 20.42 11.01
N PRO A 504 -32.80 21.69 10.59
CA PRO A 504 -33.49 22.21 9.42
C PRO A 504 -33.16 21.40 8.15
N PRO A 505 -34.13 21.15 7.26
CA PRO A 505 -33.95 20.30 6.08
C PRO A 505 -32.91 20.83 5.08
N ASP A 506 -32.60 22.12 5.09
CA ASP A 506 -31.62 22.77 4.20
C ASP A 506 -30.36 23.24 4.95
N LEU A 507 -30.10 22.69 6.15
CA LEU A 507 -28.89 23.05 6.90
C LEU A 507 -27.65 22.49 6.19
N PRO A 508 -26.68 23.31 5.78
CA PRO A 508 -25.44 22.78 5.22
C PRO A 508 -24.59 22.15 6.33
N TRP A 509 -24.21 20.88 6.16
CA TRP A 509 -23.18 20.21 6.98
C TRP A 509 -21.90 20.01 6.17
N ARG A 510 -20.76 19.99 6.87
CA ARG A 510 -19.42 19.78 6.29
C ARG A 510 -18.61 18.88 7.21
N ALA A 511 -18.12 17.76 6.68
CA ALA A 511 -17.22 16.86 7.38
C ALA A 511 -15.94 17.58 7.83
N SER A 512 -15.52 17.36 9.08
CA SER A 512 -14.20 17.70 9.59
C SER A 512 -13.16 16.89 8.84
N GLU A 513 -12.18 17.58 8.28
CA GLU A 513 -11.16 16.98 7.43
C GLU A 513 -10.15 16.13 8.23
N ASP A 514 -10.08 16.33 9.54
CA ASP A 514 -9.17 15.60 10.44
C ASP A 514 -9.80 14.30 10.98
N GLU A 515 -11.13 14.19 10.98
CA GLU A 515 -11.84 13.11 11.69
C GLU A 515 -12.89 12.37 10.84
N VAL A 516 -13.45 12.98 9.80
CA VAL A 516 -14.60 12.43 9.05
C VAL A 516 -14.32 12.33 7.55
N SER A 517 -14.19 11.11 7.03
CA SER A 517 -13.91 10.84 5.61
C SER A 517 -15.08 11.17 4.66
N ALA A 518 -16.32 10.95 5.11
CA ALA A 518 -17.52 11.28 4.35
C ALA A 518 -18.75 11.30 5.27
N VAL A 519 -19.67 12.23 5.02
CA VAL A 519 -21.00 12.25 5.64
C VAL A 519 -22.02 11.74 4.63
N PHE A 520 -22.98 10.95 5.09
CA PHE A 520 -24.15 10.59 4.29
C PHE A 520 -25.38 10.61 5.16
N GLU A 521 -26.52 10.84 4.54
CA GLU A 521 -27.81 10.77 5.20
C GLU A 521 -28.47 9.43 4.93
N MET A 522 -29.15 8.91 5.94
CA MET A 522 -30.05 7.77 5.80
C MET A 522 -31.47 8.25 6.07
N PRO A 523 -32.42 8.11 5.13
CA PRO A 523 -33.80 8.46 5.34
C PRO A 523 -34.35 7.79 6.61
N LEU A 524 -35.03 8.55 7.46
CA LEU A 524 -35.52 8.05 8.74
C LEU A 524 -36.42 6.81 8.58
N ALA A 525 -37.29 6.79 7.56
CA ALA A 525 -38.13 5.63 7.26
C ALA A 525 -37.33 4.35 6.98
N GLU A 526 -36.17 4.49 6.32
CA GLU A 526 -35.23 3.41 6.11
C GLU A 526 -34.53 3.06 7.43
N ALA A 527 -34.03 4.05 8.16
CA ALA A 527 -33.35 3.86 9.45
C ALA A 527 -34.20 3.08 10.46
N LEU A 528 -35.51 3.30 10.48
CA LEU A 528 -36.46 2.68 11.39
C LEU A 528 -36.90 1.25 10.99
N ARG A 529 -36.46 0.74 9.84
CA ARG A 529 -36.83 -0.60 9.37
C ARG A 529 -36.09 -1.68 10.16
N LEU A 530 -36.66 -2.14 11.27
CA LEU A 530 -36.07 -3.15 12.17
C LEU A 530 -35.48 -4.38 11.47
N GLY A 531 -36.12 -4.85 10.39
CA GLY A 531 -35.66 -5.99 9.59
C GLY A 531 -34.35 -5.77 8.82
N ARG A 532 -33.68 -4.62 8.98
CA ARG A 532 -32.35 -4.34 8.43
C ARG A 532 -31.21 -4.56 9.44
N TYR A 533 -31.53 -4.70 10.72
CA TYR A 533 -30.51 -4.82 11.78
C TYR A 533 -30.32 -6.28 12.16
N HIS A 534 -29.13 -6.78 11.89
CA HIS A 534 -28.76 -8.16 12.10
C HIS A 534 -27.85 -8.29 13.32
N PRO A 535 -28.12 -9.21 14.27
CA PRO A 535 -27.31 -9.35 15.46
C PRO A 535 -25.99 -10.10 15.18
N LEU A 536 -24.93 -9.71 15.88
CA LEU A 536 -23.62 -10.34 15.92
C LEU A 536 -23.17 -10.51 17.37
N ASP A 537 -22.96 -11.75 17.81
CA ASP A 537 -22.41 -12.03 19.13
C ASP A 537 -20.87 -12.07 19.02
N ILE A 538 -20.16 -11.24 19.79
CA ILE A 538 -18.69 -11.14 19.88
C ILE A 538 -18.23 -11.48 21.31
N HIS A 539 -17.02 -12.02 21.46
CA HIS A 539 -16.49 -12.40 22.78
C HIS A 539 -15.29 -11.50 23.14
N ARG A 540 -15.33 -10.85 24.31
CA ARG A 540 -14.27 -9.95 24.82
C ARG A 540 -14.13 -10.10 26.34
N ARG A 541 -12.90 -10.22 26.85
CA ARG A 541 -12.61 -10.33 28.31
C ARG A 541 -13.44 -11.40 29.05
N GLY A 542 -13.75 -12.52 28.38
CA GLY A 542 -14.57 -13.61 28.96
C GLY A 542 -16.09 -13.40 28.91
N ASN A 543 -16.57 -12.26 28.40
CA ASN A 543 -18.00 -11.96 28.28
C ASN A 543 -18.44 -11.95 26.80
N ALA A 544 -19.66 -12.43 26.56
CA ALA A 544 -20.30 -12.32 25.26
C ALA A 544 -21.05 -10.99 25.16
N HIS A 545 -20.74 -10.21 24.13
CA HIS A 545 -21.44 -8.96 23.80
C HIS A 545 -22.20 -9.14 22.48
N ARG A 546 -23.39 -8.55 22.36
CA ARG A 546 -24.16 -8.53 21.11
C ARG A 546 -24.07 -7.15 20.47
N VAL A 547 -23.63 -7.09 19.23
CA VAL A 547 -23.60 -5.88 18.39
C VAL A 547 -24.54 -6.03 17.20
N TRP A 548 -24.83 -4.93 16.50
CA TRP A 548 -25.80 -4.89 15.41
C TRP A 548 -25.13 -4.48 14.10
N LEU A 549 -25.76 -4.85 12.98
CA LEU A 549 -25.20 -4.78 11.64
C LEU A 549 -26.31 -4.33 10.67
N SER A 550 -26.02 -3.40 9.77
CA SER A 550 -26.98 -2.84 8.80
C SER A 550 -26.25 -2.29 7.56
N TRP A 551 -26.93 -2.25 6.42
CA TRP A 551 -26.42 -1.62 5.20
C TRP A 551 -27.37 -0.56 4.73
N TYR A 552 -26.81 0.52 4.23
CA TYR A 552 -27.54 1.55 3.52
C TYR A 552 -26.72 2.02 2.32
N GLN A 553 -27.24 1.81 1.11
CA GLN A 553 -26.50 2.06 -0.14
C GLN A 553 -25.15 1.31 -0.14
N ARG A 554 -24.04 2.04 -0.31
CA ARG A 554 -22.66 1.52 -0.26
C ARG A 554 -22.06 1.48 1.15
N TYR A 555 -22.80 1.95 2.16
CA TYR A 555 -22.30 2.15 3.51
C TYR A 555 -22.69 0.99 4.41
N PHE A 556 -21.68 0.45 5.09
CA PHE A 556 -21.85 -0.57 6.11
C PHE A 556 -21.84 0.04 7.50
N VAL A 557 -23.00 -0.05 8.15
CA VAL A 557 -23.27 0.53 9.47
C VAL A 557 -23.28 -0.61 10.47
N TRP A 558 -22.39 -0.57 11.46
CA TRP A 558 -22.18 -1.73 12.34
C TRP A 558 -21.82 -1.32 13.76
N GLY A 559 -21.75 -2.30 14.66
CA GLY A 559 -21.30 -2.07 16.01
C GLY A 559 -22.30 -1.22 16.80
N MET A 560 -21.76 -0.20 17.47
CA MET A 560 -22.53 0.72 18.30
C MET A 560 -23.47 1.60 17.48
N THR A 561 -23.03 2.13 16.34
CA THR A 561 -23.83 2.99 15.45
C THR A 561 -25.09 2.28 14.96
N ALA A 562 -24.96 1.03 14.48
CA ALA A 562 -26.12 0.23 14.11
C ALA A 562 -27.01 -0.11 15.31
N GLY A 563 -26.41 -0.31 16.49
CA GLY A 563 -27.15 -0.51 17.74
C GLY A 563 -28.00 0.69 18.12
N ILE A 564 -27.44 1.91 18.06
CA ILE A 564 -28.13 3.16 18.37
C ILE A 564 -29.33 3.36 17.45
N ILE A 565 -29.17 3.15 16.14
CA ILE A 565 -30.28 3.35 15.18
C ILE A 565 -31.36 2.30 15.38
N ARG A 566 -30.96 1.05 15.68
CA ARG A 566 -31.92 0.01 16.04
C ARG A 566 -32.68 0.37 17.31
N GLU A 567 -32.01 0.85 18.35
CA GLU A 567 -32.68 1.26 19.58
C GLU A 567 -33.64 2.42 19.32
N LEU A 568 -33.25 3.41 18.51
CA LEU A 568 -34.16 4.48 18.05
C LEU A 568 -35.43 3.89 17.39
N SER A 569 -35.29 2.84 16.58
CA SER A 569 -36.41 2.17 15.92
C SER A 569 -37.31 1.33 16.83
N LEU A 570 -36.84 1.01 18.04
CA LEU A 570 -37.62 0.29 19.05
C LEU A 570 -38.37 1.21 20.02
N GLN A 571 -38.05 2.51 20.05
CA GLN A 571 -38.76 3.46 20.89
C GLN A 571 -40.08 3.89 20.25
N PRO A 572 -41.24 3.72 20.92
CA PRO A 572 -42.44 4.49 20.56
C PRO A 572 -42.10 5.98 20.54
N PHE A 573 -42.46 6.72 19.48
CA PHE A 573 -42.23 8.18 19.38
C PHE A 573 -42.80 8.99 20.56
N GLN A 574 -43.68 8.41 21.38
CA GLN A 574 -44.24 8.99 22.62
C GLN A 574 -43.46 8.62 23.91
N SER A 575 -42.41 7.82 23.84
CA SER A 575 -41.77 7.17 25.00
C SER A 575 -40.28 7.50 25.21
N ILE A 576 -39.81 8.65 24.70
CA ILE A 576 -38.44 9.16 24.99
C ILE A 576 -38.39 9.71 26.44
N MET A 577 -38.77 8.89 27.42
CA MET A 577 -38.83 9.13 28.87
C MET A 577 -38.56 7.81 29.65
N PHE A 578 -37.44 7.77 30.39
CA PHE A 578 -36.98 6.89 31.50
C PHE A 578 -37.04 5.33 31.43
N HIS A 579 -35.85 4.71 31.71
CA HIS A 579 -35.49 3.42 32.38
C HIS A 579 -36.28 2.11 32.07
N GLU A 580 -35.83 0.84 32.18
CA GLU A 580 -34.62 0.11 32.64
C GLU A 580 -34.74 -1.37 32.18
N THR A 581 -33.61 -2.05 31.91
CA THR A 581 -33.33 -3.52 31.98
C THR A 581 -34.14 -4.59 31.21
N GLY A 582 -33.42 -5.47 30.47
CA GLY A 582 -33.50 -6.93 30.69
C GLY A 582 -33.93 -7.91 29.57
N CYS A 583 -32.92 -8.49 28.89
CA CYS A 583 -32.75 -9.93 28.54
C CYS A 583 -33.54 -10.67 27.40
N TYR A 584 -32.76 -11.53 26.72
CA TYR A 584 -33.05 -12.81 26.04
C TYR A 584 -33.23 -12.95 24.50
N GLN A 585 -32.32 -13.80 23.98
CA GLN A 585 -32.43 -14.86 22.97
C GLN A 585 -32.25 -14.58 21.45
N ARG A 586 -31.76 -15.64 20.80
CA ARG A 586 -30.95 -15.72 19.57
C ARG A 586 -31.81 -16.17 18.39
N SER A 587 -31.54 -15.63 17.19
CA SER A 587 -31.57 -16.36 15.91
C SER A 587 -31.32 -15.44 14.69
N PHE A 588 -30.08 -15.51 14.19
CA PHE A 588 -29.65 -15.68 12.78
C PHE A 588 -29.74 -14.57 11.69
N ARG A 589 -28.52 -14.30 11.13
CA ARG A 589 -28.08 -13.95 9.73
C ARG A 589 -28.11 -12.48 9.28
N VAL A 590 -27.16 -11.91 8.49
CA VAL A 590 -25.75 -12.15 8.03
C VAL A 590 -25.23 -10.86 7.34
N ILE A 591 -23.91 -10.55 7.41
CA ILE A 591 -23.18 -9.52 6.63
C ILE A 591 -22.46 -10.01 5.37
N SER A 592 -22.43 -9.15 4.34
CA SER A 592 -21.88 -9.35 2.98
C SER A 592 -20.41 -8.90 2.79
N ILE A 593 -19.83 -9.29 1.66
CA ILE A 593 -18.40 -9.26 1.31
C ILE A 593 -17.84 -7.86 0.95
N PHE A 594 -18.68 -6.82 0.91
CA PHE A 594 -18.33 -5.49 0.38
C PHE A 594 -17.59 -4.57 1.37
N ASP A 595 -17.26 -5.03 2.58
CA ASP A 595 -16.95 -4.19 3.73
C ASP A 595 -15.45 -4.11 4.09
N MET A 596 -14.51 -4.37 3.16
CA MET A 596 -13.10 -4.66 3.49
C MET A 596 -11.98 -3.92 2.70
N PHE A 597 -12.19 -2.73 2.10
CA PHE A 597 -11.14 -2.07 1.29
C PHE A 597 -11.00 -0.54 1.52
N LYS A 598 -9.84 -0.04 2.02
CA LYS A 598 -9.26 1.36 1.90
C LYS A 598 -7.85 1.48 2.57
N VAL A 599 -7.05 2.52 2.24
CA VAL A 599 -5.61 2.75 2.62
C VAL A 599 -5.34 4.25 2.95
N GLY A 600 -4.37 4.54 3.84
CA GLY A 600 -3.89 5.81 4.43
C GLY A 600 -2.33 5.91 4.55
N ILE A 601 -1.81 6.96 5.25
CA ILE A 601 -0.65 7.84 4.86
C ILE A 601 0.25 8.29 6.10
N GLY A 602 1.60 8.52 6.00
CA GLY A 602 2.61 9.13 6.95
C GLY A 602 4.04 9.58 6.39
N PRO A 603 4.87 10.44 7.05
CA PRO A 603 5.97 11.29 6.48
C PRO A 603 7.44 10.75 6.33
N SER A 604 8.36 11.48 5.65
CA SER A 604 9.72 11.03 5.16
C SER A 604 11.00 11.53 5.89
N SER A 605 12.08 10.72 5.87
CA SER A 605 13.32 10.85 6.69
C SER A 605 14.58 11.41 6.01
N SER A 606 14.61 11.59 4.68
CA SER A 606 15.81 12.02 3.91
C SER A 606 16.18 13.50 4.08
N HIS A 607 15.21 14.33 4.44
CA HIS A 607 15.32 15.78 4.54
C HIS A 607 15.68 16.29 5.93
N THR A 608 15.65 15.44 6.95
CA THR A 608 15.90 15.84 8.35
C THR A 608 16.99 14.98 9.01
N VAL A 609 16.92 13.65 8.92
CA VAL A 609 17.84 12.75 9.63
C VAL A 609 19.26 12.79 9.04
N GLY A 610 19.39 12.74 7.72
CA GLY A 610 20.70 12.81 7.04
C GLY A 610 21.41 14.16 7.28
N PRO A 611 20.76 15.30 7.00
CA PRO A 611 21.34 16.62 7.23
C PRO A 611 21.74 16.89 8.69
N MET A 612 20.99 16.38 9.68
CA MET A 612 21.37 16.48 11.09
C MET A 612 22.63 15.64 11.42
N LYS A 613 22.72 14.41 10.90
CA LYS A 613 23.93 13.59 11.07
C LYS A 613 25.15 14.22 10.39
N ALA A 614 24.98 14.88 9.25
CA ALA A 614 26.07 15.59 8.57
C ALA A 614 26.60 16.76 9.40
N GLY A 615 25.69 17.59 9.95
CA GLY A 615 26.07 18.63 10.89
C GLY A 615 26.84 18.08 12.10
N LYS A 616 26.36 16.97 12.69
CA LYS A 616 27.02 16.33 13.84
C LYS A 616 28.41 15.78 13.49
N GLN A 617 28.52 15.02 12.40
CA GLN A 617 29.80 14.45 11.95
C GLN A 617 30.82 15.53 11.59
N PHE A 618 30.37 16.64 11.01
CA PHE A 618 31.26 17.77 10.71
C PHE A 618 31.86 18.37 11.98
N VAL A 619 31.03 18.59 13.00
CA VAL A 619 31.50 19.13 14.28
C VAL A 619 32.38 18.14 15.04
N ASP A 620 32.07 16.84 15.00
CA ASP A 620 32.93 15.82 15.58
C ASP A 620 34.32 15.81 14.91
N ALA A 621 34.37 15.95 13.58
CA ALA A 621 35.64 16.07 12.87
C ALA A 621 36.44 17.32 13.26
N LEU A 622 35.79 18.47 13.51
CA LEU A 622 36.46 19.67 14.02
C LEU A 622 37.07 19.44 15.41
N ILE A 623 36.39 18.68 16.27
CA ILE A 623 36.91 18.33 17.60
C ILE A 623 38.11 17.39 17.48
N GLU A 624 37.98 16.32 16.69
CA GLU A 624 39.03 15.33 16.49
C GLU A 624 40.31 15.93 15.89
N GLN A 625 40.17 16.91 15.00
CA GLN A 625 41.29 17.63 14.40
C GLN A 625 41.81 18.80 15.24
N GLY A 626 41.20 19.08 16.40
CA GLY A 626 41.60 20.19 17.28
C GLY A 626 41.35 21.58 16.67
N LEU A 627 40.40 21.69 15.74
CA LEU A 627 40.07 22.92 15.01
C LEU A 627 38.91 23.71 15.63
N LEU A 628 38.15 23.12 16.57
CA LEU A 628 36.98 23.73 17.19
C LEU A 628 37.25 25.15 17.71
N ASP A 629 38.26 25.32 18.57
CA ASP A 629 38.57 26.60 19.23
C ASP A 629 39.02 27.70 18.26
N SER A 630 39.55 27.30 17.10
CA SER A 630 40.01 28.21 16.05
C SER A 630 38.89 28.62 15.08
N THR A 631 37.75 27.92 15.12
CA THR A 631 36.62 28.17 14.22
C THR A 631 35.86 29.40 14.69
N THR A 632 35.80 30.43 13.86
CA THR A 632 35.06 31.67 14.15
C THR A 632 33.73 31.73 13.41
N ARG A 633 33.57 31.03 12.28
CA ARG A 633 32.36 31.05 11.44
C ARG A 633 32.11 29.70 10.77
N ILE A 634 30.83 29.32 10.63
CA ILE A 634 30.39 28.19 9.80
C ILE A 634 29.49 28.69 8.68
N ALA A 635 29.62 28.08 7.49
CA ALA A 635 28.70 28.28 6.38
C ALA A 635 28.34 26.92 5.75
N VAL A 636 27.12 26.80 5.24
CA VAL A 636 26.61 25.57 4.63
C VAL A 636 26.03 25.90 3.27
N ASP A 637 26.47 25.19 2.24
CA ASP A 637 25.88 25.20 0.91
C ASP A 637 25.07 23.89 0.72
N VAL A 638 23.77 24.00 0.43
CA VAL A 638 22.85 22.88 0.23
C VAL A 638 22.49 22.80 -1.26
N TYR A 639 22.53 21.60 -1.84
CA TYR A 639 22.39 21.35 -3.28
C TYR A 639 21.23 20.41 -3.62
N GLY A 640 20.79 20.48 -4.87
CA GLY A 640 19.78 19.59 -5.47
C GLY A 640 18.48 19.43 -4.70
N SER A 641 17.98 18.21 -4.47
CA SER A 641 16.64 18.00 -3.92
C SER A 641 16.49 18.50 -2.47
N LEU A 642 17.59 18.51 -1.70
CA LEU A 642 17.63 19.15 -0.38
C LEU A 642 17.50 20.67 -0.45
N SER A 643 17.95 21.27 -1.55
CA SER A 643 17.87 22.72 -1.78
C SER A 643 16.55 23.15 -2.41
N LEU A 644 16.04 22.39 -3.38
CA LEU A 644 14.77 22.64 -4.06
C LEU A 644 13.58 22.56 -3.10
N THR A 645 13.70 21.76 -2.04
CA THR A 645 12.70 21.66 -0.96
C THR A 645 13.00 22.60 0.23
N GLY A 646 14.10 23.36 0.18
CA GLY A 646 14.73 24.06 1.31
C GLY A 646 14.32 25.51 1.58
N LYS A 647 13.14 25.67 2.20
CA LYS A 647 12.77 26.54 3.37
C LYS A 647 11.31 26.14 3.69
N GLY A 648 11.11 25.20 4.63
CA GLY A 648 9.80 24.61 4.95
C GLY A 648 9.76 23.08 5.20
N HIS A 649 10.80 22.33 4.82
CA HIS A 649 10.93 20.88 5.10
C HIS A 649 11.92 20.57 6.25
N HIS A 650 12.23 21.57 7.07
CA HIS A 650 13.10 21.50 8.25
C HIS A 650 14.55 21.02 7.99
N THR A 651 15.02 20.98 6.74
CA THR A 651 16.42 20.63 6.39
C THR A 651 17.43 21.61 6.96
N ASP A 652 17.14 22.91 6.90
CA ASP A 652 17.91 23.97 7.55
C ASP A 652 17.99 23.77 9.06
N ILE A 653 16.83 23.56 9.69
CA ILE A 653 16.71 23.30 11.13
C ILE A 653 17.53 22.06 11.51
N ALA A 654 17.40 20.97 10.75
CA ALA A 654 18.10 19.73 11.00
C ALA A 654 19.63 19.90 10.95
N ILE A 655 20.16 20.62 9.96
CA ILE A 655 21.59 20.93 9.87
C ILE A 655 22.04 21.75 11.08
N ILE A 656 21.28 22.80 11.43
CA ILE A 656 21.58 23.65 12.59
C ILE A 656 21.60 22.82 13.88
N MET A 657 20.61 21.96 14.10
CA MET A 657 20.54 21.08 15.26
C MET A 657 21.70 20.07 15.30
N GLY A 658 22.11 19.55 14.14
CA GLY A 658 23.26 18.68 14.00
C GLY A 658 24.57 19.38 14.37
N LEU A 659 24.79 20.59 13.85
CA LEU A 659 25.94 21.44 14.20
C LEU A 659 25.95 21.81 15.68
N ALA A 660 24.76 22.03 16.27
CA ALA A 660 24.61 22.22 17.72
C ALA A 660 25.01 20.98 18.54
N GLY A 661 25.29 19.85 17.90
CA GLY A 661 25.77 18.63 18.53
C GLY A 661 24.67 17.63 18.88
N ASN A 662 23.45 17.85 18.39
CA ASN A 662 22.33 16.92 18.54
C ASN A 662 22.43 15.81 17.49
N GLN A 663 21.83 14.68 17.83
CA GLN A 663 21.58 13.57 16.94
C GLN A 663 20.06 13.34 16.88
N PRO A 664 19.56 12.72 15.80
CA PRO A 664 18.13 12.42 15.67
C PRO A 664 17.55 11.70 16.90
N ASP A 665 18.34 10.86 17.55
CA ASP A 665 17.93 10.02 18.67
C ASP A 665 17.86 10.77 20.03
N ASN A 666 18.41 11.98 20.12
CA ASN A 666 18.55 12.71 21.39
C ASN A 666 18.13 14.18 21.33
N VAL A 667 17.57 14.63 20.21
CA VAL A 667 17.14 16.03 20.05
C VAL A 667 15.84 16.28 20.84
N ASP A 668 15.86 17.30 21.69
CA ASP A 668 14.66 17.80 22.37
C ASP A 668 13.83 18.63 21.39
N ILE A 669 12.76 18.03 20.87
CA ILE A 669 11.94 18.59 19.79
C ILE A 669 11.20 19.85 20.26
N ASP A 670 10.76 19.90 21.52
CA ASP A 670 9.99 21.02 22.07
C ASP A 670 10.86 22.29 22.23
N ALA A 671 12.17 22.11 22.39
CA ALA A 671 13.13 23.20 22.50
C ALA A 671 13.56 23.80 21.14
N ILE A 672 13.34 23.09 20.02
CA ILE A 672 13.82 23.49 18.68
C ILE A 672 13.35 24.89 18.27
N PRO A 673 12.05 25.25 18.38
CA PRO A 673 11.59 26.56 17.90
C PRO A 673 12.23 27.72 18.64
N ALA A 674 12.48 27.56 19.96
CA ALA A 674 13.14 28.58 20.76
C ALA A 674 14.63 28.70 20.40
N PHE A 675 15.30 27.56 20.20
CA PHE A 675 16.71 27.52 19.80
C PHE A 675 16.96 28.14 18.42
N ILE A 676 16.16 27.77 17.41
CA ILE A 676 16.31 28.32 16.05
C ILE A 676 16.05 29.83 16.04
N ARG A 677 15.02 30.31 16.75
CA ARG A 677 14.76 31.75 16.88
C ARG A 677 15.94 32.50 17.51
N ASP A 678 16.63 31.92 18.50
CA ASP A 678 17.82 32.53 19.12
C ASP A 678 18.98 32.61 18.12
N VAL A 679 19.24 31.53 17.37
CA VAL A 679 20.29 31.49 16.33
C VAL A 679 20.03 32.53 15.25
N GLU A 680 18.80 32.62 14.76
CA GLU A 680 18.41 33.61 13.74
C GLU A 680 18.51 35.05 14.26
N THR A 681 18.08 35.30 15.50
CA THR A 681 18.09 36.66 16.09
C THR A 681 19.50 37.15 16.38
N ARG A 682 20.39 36.25 16.85
CA ARG A 682 21.77 36.59 17.21
C ARG A 682 22.73 36.52 16.02
N GLY A 683 22.39 35.78 14.97
CA GLY A 683 23.32 35.41 13.91
C GLY A 683 24.51 34.60 14.42
N ARG A 684 24.34 33.89 15.53
CA ARG A 684 25.37 33.13 16.25
C ARG A 684 24.85 31.72 16.51
N LEU A 685 25.70 30.72 16.35
CA LEU A 685 25.36 29.32 16.59
C LEU A 685 26.27 28.73 17.67
N LEU A 686 25.65 28.21 18.72
CA LEU A 686 26.32 27.35 19.70
C LEU A 686 26.49 25.96 19.10
N ILE A 687 27.73 25.53 18.89
CA ILE A 687 28.09 24.22 18.34
C ILE A 687 28.64 23.27 19.40
N ALA A 688 28.75 21.99 19.05
CA ALA A 688 29.37 20.97 19.89
C ALA A 688 28.74 20.87 21.30
N GLN A 689 27.41 20.88 21.38
CA GLN A 689 26.63 20.89 22.62
C GLN A 689 26.93 22.10 23.51
N GLY A 690 27.05 23.28 22.89
CA GLY A 690 27.27 24.54 23.60
C GLY A 690 28.71 24.78 24.06
N ARG A 691 29.68 23.99 23.58
CA ARG A 691 31.10 24.14 23.95
C ARG A 691 31.77 25.34 23.29
N HIS A 692 31.28 25.76 22.11
CA HIS A 692 31.88 26.83 21.34
C HIS A 692 30.80 27.61 20.57
N GLU A 693 31.00 28.91 20.39
CA GLU A 693 30.08 29.77 19.66
C GLU A 693 30.74 30.30 18.38
N VAL A 694 30.03 30.22 17.25
CA VAL A 694 30.50 30.67 15.94
C VAL A 694 29.55 31.66 15.30
N ASP A 695 30.07 32.51 14.40
CA ASP A 695 29.25 33.31 13.49
C ASP A 695 28.45 32.40 12.56
N PHE A 696 27.14 32.65 12.47
CA PHE A 696 26.20 31.97 11.58
C PHE A 696 25.13 32.97 11.09
N PRO A 697 25.49 33.93 10.22
CA PRO A 697 24.63 35.04 9.84
C PRO A 697 23.45 34.59 8.96
N GLN A 698 22.28 35.22 9.12
CA GLN A 698 21.05 34.83 8.42
C GLN A 698 21.18 34.80 6.88
N ASP A 699 21.89 35.77 6.30
CA ASP A 699 22.01 35.92 4.84
C ASP A 699 23.13 35.07 4.20
N ASN A 700 23.94 34.36 5.00
CA ASN A 700 25.13 33.66 4.48
C ASN A 700 25.59 32.42 5.26
N GLY A 701 24.95 32.09 6.38
CA GLY A 701 25.21 30.87 7.16
C GLY A 701 24.66 29.62 6.48
N MET A 702 23.54 29.75 5.75
CA MET A 702 22.92 28.70 4.96
C MET A 702 22.64 29.22 3.55
N ARG A 703 23.14 28.54 2.52
CA ARG A 703 23.00 28.92 1.11
C ARG A 703 22.35 27.78 0.33
N PHE A 704 21.20 28.06 -0.25
CA PHE A 704 20.47 27.12 -1.08
C PHE A 704 20.87 27.29 -2.55
N ARG A 705 21.44 26.25 -3.13
CA ARG A 705 21.99 26.23 -4.50
C ARG A 705 21.01 25.53 -5.44
N SER A 706 20.80 26.10 -6.63
CA SER A 706 19.88 25.54 -7.64
C SER A 706 20.49 24.42 -8.48
N ASP A 707 21.80 24.24 -8.39
CA ASP A 707 22.60 23.23 -9.06
C ASP A 707 22.81 21.97 -8.20
N ASN A 708 23.17 20.86 -8.86
CA ASN A 708 23.40 19.57 -8.23
C ASN A 708 24.91 19.28 -8.12
N LEU A 709 25.29 18.57 -7.06
CA LEU A 709 26.61 17.95 -6.97
C LEU A 709 26.68 16.67 -7.83
N PRO A 710 27.87 16.28 -8.32
CA PRO A 710 28.00 15.28 -9.38
C PRO A 710 27.71 13.83 -8.95
N LEU A 711 27.78 13.51 -7.66
CA LEU A 711 27.66 12.13 -7.16
C LEU A 711 26.25 11.77 -6.69
N HIS A 712 25.47 12.73 -6.17
CA HIS A 712 24.11 12.49 -5.69
C HIS A 712 23.29 13.79 -5.64
N GLU A 713 21.97 13.69 -5.83
CA GLU A 713 21.06 14.85 -5.89
C GLU A 713 20.80 15.51 -4.53
N ASN A 714 21.15 14.86 -3.43
CA ASN A 714 21.05 15.39 -2.05
C ASN A 714 22.42 15.74 -1.49
N GLY A 715 23.03 16.78 -2.05
CA GLY A 715 24.35 17.25 -1.65
C GLY A 715 24.28 18.34 -0.59
N MET A 716 25.25 18.35 0.33
CA MET A 716 25.54 19.50 1.17
C MET A 716 27.04 19.64 1.39
N GLN A 717 27.53 20.87 1.45
CA GLN A 717 28.91 21.18 1.75
C GLN A 717 28.94 22.09 2.99
N ILE A 718 29.69 21.69 3.99
CA ILE A 718 29.81 22.42 5.26
C ILE A 718 31.24 22.96 5.37
N HIS A 719 31.37 24.23 5.73
CA HIS A 719 32.62 24.98 5.75
C HIS A 719 32.85 25.63 7.11
N ALA A 720 34.07 25.52 7.65
CA ALA A 720 34.52 26.18 8.86
C ALA A 720 35.67 27.15 8.56
N TYR A 721 35.62 28.33 9.17
CA TYR A 721 36.56 29.43 8.94
C TYR A 721 37.21 29.91 10.23
N SER A 722 38.45 30.42 10.14
CA SER A 722 39.12 31.21 11.16
C SER A 722 39.39 32.61 10.61
N GLY A 723 38.63 33.60 11.07
CA GLY A 723 38.46 34.87 10.37
C GLY A 723 37.90 34.65 8.96
N ASP A 724 38.63 35.11 7.93
CA ASP A 724 38.26 34.96 6.52
C ASP A 724 38.87 33.71 5.86
N LYS A 725 39.74 32.97 6.56
CA LYS A 725 40.42 31.80 6.01
C LYS A 725 39.60 30.54 6.27
N GLU A 726 39.26 29.79 5.23
CA GLU A 726 38.68 28.45 5.38
C GLU A 726 39.74 27.50 5.97
N ILE A 727 39.38 26.84 7.07
CA ILE A 727 40.26 25.91 7.80
C ILE A 727 39.84 24.45 7.65
N TYR A 728 38.56 24.19 7.31
CA TYR A 728 38.04 22.85 7.06
C TYR A 728 36.76 22.93 6.21
N SER A 729 36.61 22.03 5.25
CA SER A 729 35.40 21.88 4.44
C SER A 729 35.16 20.40 4.17
N LYS A 730 33.90 19.99 4.14
CA LYS A 730 33.53 18.61 3.81
C LYS A 730 32.20 18.54 3.08
N THR A 731 32.16 17.71 2.05
CA THR A 731 30.97 17.40 1.24
C THR A 731 30.32 16.12 1.75
N TYR A 732 29.00 16.19 1.96
CA TYR A 732 28.17 15.06 2.37
C TYR A 732 27.03 14.85 1.38
N TYR A 733 26.68 13.59 1.18
CA TYR A 733 25.56 13.16 0.37
C TYR A 733 24.55 12.41 1.25
N SER A 734 23.32 12.91 1.32
CA SER A 734 22.19 12.23 2.00
C SER A 734 21.57 11.22 1.04
N ILE A 735 22.06 9.98 1.07
CA ILE A 735 21.71 8.93 0.10
C ILE A 735 20.40 8.19 0.41
N GLY A 736 19.51 8.82 1.19
CA GLY A 736 18.26 8.22 1.65
C GLY A 736 18.41 7.49 2.97
N GLY A 737 17.29 7.38 3.70
CA GLY A 737 17.26 6.59 4.93
C GLY A 737 18.01 7.17 6.14
N GLY A 738 18.27 8.47 6.15
CA GLY A 738 19.07 9.10 7.20
C GLY A 738 20.52 8.61 7.25
N PHE A 739 21.03 8.00 6.17
CA PHE A 739 22.45 7.76 5.97
C PHE A 739 23.09 8.95 5.28
N ILE A 740 24.33 9.22 5.68
CA ILE A 740 25.19 10.19 5.01
C ILE A 740 26.48 9.51 4.61
N VAL A 741 26.94 9.85 3.42
CA VAL A 741 28.24 9.40 2.93
C VAL A 741 29.01 10.64 2.52
N ASP A 742 30.27 10.74 2.93
CA ASP A 742 31.12 11.81 2.44
C ASP A 742 31.62 11.50 1.02
N GLU A 743 32.12 12.53 0.34
CA GLU A 743 32.58 12.41 -1.05
C GLU A 743 33.70 11.38 -1.24
N GLU A 744 34.56 11.18 -0.24
CA GLU A 744 35.68 10.24 -0.29
C GLU A 744 35.25 8.77 -0.18
N HIS A 745 34.10 8.51 0.45
CA HIS A 745 33.58 7.15 0.69
C HIS A 745 32.39 6.77 -0.21
N PHE A 746 32.03 7.63 -1.17
CA PHE A 746 30.91 7.39 -2.07
C PHE A 746 31.19 6.18 -2.98
N GLY A 747 30.35 5.13 -2.89
CA GLY A 747 30.49 3.89 -3.67
C GLY A 747 31.31 2.77 -3.01
N ASN A 748 31.75 2.92 -1.75
CA ASN A 748 32.51 1.90 -1.04
C ASN A 748 31.65 1.16 0.01
N ALA A 749 31.28 -0.09 -0.26
CA ALA A 749 30.35 -0.89 0.57
C ALA A 749 30.84 -1.11 2.02
N ALA A 750 32.14 -0.96 2.30
CA ALA A 750 32.71 -1.11 3.63
C ALA A 750 32.40 0.05 4.59
N ALA A 751 32.03 1.24 4.07
CA ALA A 751 31.76 2.43 4.89
C ALA A 751 30.42 2.37 5.64
N LEU A 752 29.51 1.47 5.24
CA LEU A 752 28.19 1.29 5.87
C LEU A 752 28.23 0.54 7.21
N GLN A 753 29.39 0.03 7.65
CA GLN A 753 29.55 -0.77 8.88
C GLN A 753 30.48 -0.15 9.96
N GLY A 754 30.70 1.16 9.94
CA GLY A 754 31.60 1.84 10.88
C GLY A 754 31.07 2.00 12.30
N HIS A 755 31.49 1.09 13.20
CA HIS A 755 31.62 1.23 14.66
C HIS A 755 30.43 0.87 15.57
N ARG A 756 30.35 -0.42 15.95
CA ARG A 756 30.10 -0.88 17.33
C ARG A 756 30.56 -2.35 17.48
N THR A 757 31.86 -2.56 17.72
CA THR A 757 32.34 -3.84 18.27
C THR A 757 32.00 -3.90 19.75
N PHE A 758 30.87 -4.51 20.11
CA PHE A 758 30.67 -5.05 21.47
C PHE A 758 31.23 -6.47 21.52
N ARG A 759 32.44 -6.61 22.07
CA ARG A 759 32.95 -7.92 22.52
C ARG A 759 32.16 -8.34 23.75
N VAL A 760 31.24 -9.30 23.61
CA VAL A 760 30.70 -10.05 24.74
C VAL A 760 31.79 -11.02 25.20
N ARG A 761 32.36 -10.78 26.39
CA ARG A 761 33.20 -11.77 27.08
C ARG A 761 32.28 -12.89 27.58
N HIS A 762 32.40 -14.08 27.01
CA HIS A 762 31.91 -15.29 27.65
C HIS A 762 32.78 -15.56 28.89
N GLY A 763 32.15 -15.52 30.07
CA GLY A 763 32.73 -16.02 31.30
C GLY A 763 32.42 -17.50 31.43
N ASP A 764 33.46 -18.33 31.38
CA ASP A 764 33.41 -19.74 31.78
C ASP A 764 33.09 -19.83 33.28
N ALA A 765 32.02 -20.54 33.61
CA ALA A 765 31.76 -21.00 34.96
C ALA A 765 31.57 -22.52 34.92
N GLU A 766 32.67 -23.21 35.25
CA GLU A 766 32.71 -24.62 35.61
C GLU A 766 31.66 -24.95 36.68
N ARG A 767 30.87 -25.99 36.46
CA ARG A 767 30.29 -26.81 37.54
C ARG A 767 30.46 -28.28 37.24
N THR A 768 31.55 -28.79 37.81
CA THR A 768 31.73 -30.11 38.40
C THR A 768 30.45 -30.94 38.64
N GLY A 769 30.39 -32.11 37.99
CA GLY A 769 30.60 -33.38 38.69
C GLY A 769 29.44 -34.07 39.43
N VAL A 770 29.22 -35.32 38.99
CA VAL A 770 28.86 -36.53 39.77
C VAL A 770 27.38 -36.76 40.06
N ALA A 771 26.72 -37.57 39.23
CA ALA A 771 26.32 -38.97 39.50
C ALA A 771 25.37 -39.46 38.40
#